data_AF-A0A4Q0P5A4-F1
#
_entry.id   AF-A0A4Q0P5A4-F1
#
_cell.length_a   1.000
_cell.length_b   1.000
_cell.length_c   1.000
_cell.angle_alpha   90.00
_cell.angle_beta   90.00
_cell.angle_gamma   90.00
#
_symmetry.space_group_name_H-M   'P 1'
#
loop_
_entity.id
_entity.type
_entity.pdbx_description
1 polymer ?
#
loop_
_entity_poly.entity_id
_entity_poly.type
_entity_poly.pdbx_seq_one_letter_code
_entity_poly.pdbx_strand_id
1 'polypeptide(L)'
;MNLKYIIEICIGIDIAIIGIAYPIIIDKISNIGNRYDSNYLSEVFEQEFPQRAYGRILPFRSRKVTTFEWLLFFTIASFAFLIAGAEPLFWKNSIWMQNSAKLLTLTLTFFLVISFIIWLDKIALYNGKPARLLKYLIAKYQSISKESRYKENLINSLNEIAYFAVEKEDIHLQEELSKFYTEEFIKIRHNHNSSEALEYPFYFYDVTRKLIKKLLRKEVSELDRLTSPAVSNWWLLGQDFQEIPISEKTYDSMWGNIYQISDNAKFIKEHWSTAHQYYRFQLGRKTGKYNIDIRDYENKEEIEIRESEQIRFLEFHYALGGLLLYRQNNNGLKRILNFTQSQPPDYYLLPNSMYDIFYWFAYFKEGYVNRVTPTDFKYPFPDIDNLGLSRQITFWICQYVCLLFIRQFFLQPYYTFHQFTEQPRLPNKVLELLKWKDALDYFKFCLNKILENKDLLDLLGYNLSDAILEDIEGFEPELRIRIEEQIQQNRTNAPLSDNKISQFLASSATMIDDAFNQYSLIINKDDFANDEPVMRFGLNGGSILFRKEGFTEGDIPHLNYDSIFAQQIIYDQINRYIPNSFLGARTRRYLIDRENFEDAFKRLKYDKEKHLIVGFGFFDNGLVEIPDFFEDMIRLTSPVFSNVLFVLPKTDLPRINHPDLKADEIKELRLEPIIPDRNVYASVIDLNLDENSELRQRWNTNENQNPAESVQLTIAFIAEIIWRQNRDVVQLNITSPLREQGIKNDLSDIVPFKTIEND
;
A
#
# COMPACT_ATOMS: atom_id res chain seq x y z
N MET A 1 -84.77 16.19 -10.54
CA MET A 1 -84.05 15.07 -11.18
C MET A 1 -84.30 13.82 -10.35
N ASN A 2 -85.06 12.85 -10.86
CA ASN A 2 -85.57 11.72 -10.07
C ASN A 2 -84.52 10.60 -10.00
N LEU A 3 -83.85 10.44 -8.85
CA LEU A 3 -82.71 9.52 -8.61
C LEU A 3 -83.17 8.05 -8.40
N LYS A 4 -84.15 7.54 -9.17
CA LYS A 4 -84.85 6.29 -8.84
C LYS A 4 -84.03 5.01 -9.07
N TYR A 5 -83.13 5.00 -10.06
CA TYR A 5 -82.38 3.79 -10.47
C TYR A 5 -80.88 3.79 -10.13
N ILE A 6 -80.39 4.85 -9.47
CA ILE A 6 -78.95 5.02 -9.23
C ILE A 6 -78.38 3.94 -8.31
N ILE A 7 -79.13 3.51 -7.30
CA ILE A 7 -78.68 2.50 -6.34
C ILE A 7 -78.53 1.14 -7.04
N GLU A 8 -79.52 0.73 -7.83
CA GLU A 8 -79.49 -0.54 -8.57
C GLU A 8 -78.30 -0.59 -9.55
N ILE A 9 -78.03 0.53 -10.23
CA ILE A 9 -76.88 0.66 -11.14
C ILE A 9 -75.55 0.56 -10.38
N CYS A 10 -75.39 1.27 -9.25
CA CYS A 10 -74.15 1.24 -8.47
C CYS A 10 -73.88 -0.17 -7.89
N ILE A 11 -74.91 -0.82 -7.33
CA ILE A 11 -74.80 -2.18 -6.81
C ILE A 11 -74.38 -3.16 -7.93
N GLY A 12 -75.00 -3.07 -9.11
CA GLY A 12 -74.65 -3.93 -10.23
C GLY A 12 -73.19 -3.78 -10.69
N ILE A 13 -72.68 -2.54 -10.74
CA ILE A 13 -71.29 -2.24 -11.10
C ILE A 13 -70.33 -2.80 -10.05
N ASP A 14 -70.57 -2.54 -8.76
CA ASP A 14 -69.67 -2.95 -7.70
C ASP A 14 -69.60 -4.48 -7.56
N ILE A 15 -70.74 -5.18 -7.71
CA ILE A 15 -70.78 -6.64 -7.75
C ILE A 15 -69.97 -7.18 -8.93
N ALA A 16 -70.07 -6.56 -10.11
CA ALA A 16 -69.28 -6.98 -11.27
C ALA A 16 -67.77 -6.78 -11.04
N ILE A 17 -67.37 -5.66 -10.43
CA ILE A 17 -65.97 -5.37 -10.09
C ILE A 17 -65.46 -6.39 -9.07
N ILE A 18 -66.19 -6.64 -7.97
CA ILE A 18 -65.75 -7.53 -6.89
C ILE A 18 -65.77 -8.99 -7.33
N GLY A 19 -66.85 -9.42 -7.97
CA GLY A 19 -67.14 -10.83 -8.23
C GLY A 19 -66.41 -11.39 -9.45
N ILE A 20 -66.19 -10.57 -10.48
CA ILE A 20 -65.64 -11.03 -11.77
C ILE A 20 -64.29 -10.40 -12.04
N ALA A 21 -64.21 -9.07 -12.02
CA ALA A 21 -63.02 -8.38 -12.52
C ALA A 21 -61.83 -8.44 -11.56
N TYR A 22 -62.08 -8.29 -10.25
CA TYR A 22 -61.03 -8.26 -9.23
C TYR A 22 -60.22 -9.58 -9.15
N PRO A 23 -60.82 -10.78 -9.14
CA PRO A 23 -60.07 -12.03 -9.20
C PRO A 23 -59.20 -12.19 -10.45
N ILE A 24 -59.72 -11.83 -11.63
CA ILE A 24 -58.98 -11.89 -12.90
C ILE A 24 -57.75 -10.97 -12.85
N ILE A 25 -57.91 -9.78 -12.28
CA ILE A 25 -56.82 -8.84 -12.12
C ILE A 25 -55.74 -9.39 -11.19
N ILE A 26 -56.10 -9.98 -10.04
CA ILE A 26 -55.13 -10.56 -9.12
C ILE A 26 -54.27 -11.64 -9.80
N ASP A 27 -54.90 -12.49 -10.62
CA ASP A 27 -54.18 -13.50 -11.42
C ASP A 27 -53.23 -12.86 -12.45
N LYS A 28 -53.61 -11.74 -13.06
CA LYS A 28 -52.69 -11.02 -13.97
C LYS A 28 -51.57 -10.31 -13.24
N ILE A 29 -51.78 -9.88 -11.99
CA ILE A 29 -50.74 -9.25 -11.17
C ILE A 29 -49.70 -10.26 -10.71
N SER A 30 -50.10 -11.48 -10.33
CA SER A 30 -49.15 -12.54 -9.94
C SER A 30 -48.22 -12.97 -11.08
N ASN A 31 -48.58 -12.64 -12.32
CA ASN A 31 -47.77 -12.92 -13.50
C ASN A 31 -46.86 -11.76 -13.95
N ILE A 32 -46.96 -10.59 -13.33
CA ILE A 32 -46.07 -9.45 -13.63
C ILE A 32 -44.64 -9.82 -13.23
N GLY A 33 -43.71 -9.72 -14.18
CA GLY A 33 -42.30 -10.06 -13.97
C GLY A 33 -41.89 -11.40 -14.58
N ASN A 34 -42.82 -12.37 -14.66
CA ASN A 34 -42.53 -13.74 -15.14
C ASN A 34 -41.93 -13.78 -16.56
N ARG A 35 -42.32 -12.85 -17.44
CA ARG A 35 -41.77 -12.76 -18.80
C ARG A 35 -40.27 -12.44 -18.84
N TYR A 36 -39.79 -11.69 -17.85
CA TYR A 36 -38.44 -11.16 -17.79
C TYR A 36 -37.60 -11.83 -16.69
N ASP A 37 -38.15 -12.89 -16.05
CA ASP A 37 -37.61 -13.49 -14.83
C ASP A 37 -37.29 -12.43 -13.74
N SER A 38 -38.18 -11.44 -13.61
CA SER A 38 -37.98 -10.25 -12.79
C SER A 38 -38.80 -10.27 -11.51
N ASN A 39 -38.12 -10.19 -10.37
CA ASN A 39 -38.78 -9.98 -9.07
C ASN A 39 -38.95 -8.48 -8.76
N TYR A 40 -38.07 -7.63 -9.30
CA TYR A 40 -38.13 -6.18 -9.05
C TYR A 40 -39.29 -5.51 -9.78
N LEU A 41 -39.68 -6.00 -10.96
CA LEU A 41 -40.78 -5.41 -11.72
C LEU A 41 -42.11 -5.52 -10.96
N SER A 42 -42.33 -6.63 -10.25
CA SER A 42 -43.48 -6.82 -9.38
C SER A 42 -43.47 -5.82 -8.22
N GLU A 43 -42.32 -5.62 -7.55
CA GLU A 43 -42.17 -4.60 -6.50
C GLU A 43 -42.39 -3.18 -7.03
N VAL A 44 -41.94 -2.88 -8.26
CA VAL A 44 -42.16 -1.58 -8.91
C VAL A 44 -43.65 -1.35 -9.15
N PHE A 45 -44.36 -2.39 -9.64
CA PHE A 45 -45.80 -2.34 -9.85
C PHE A 45 -46.59 -2.13 -8.56
N GLU A 46 -46.14 -2.71 -7.43
CA GLU A 46 -46.79 -2.50 -6.13
C GLU A 46 -46.80 -1.05 -5.64
N GLN A 47 -45.93 -0.18 -6.20
CA GLN A 47 -45.91 1.26 -5.90
C GLN A 47 -46.72 2.10 -6.91
N GLU A 48 -47.36 1.49 -7.91
CA GLU A 48 -48.22 2.19 -8.86
C GLU A 48 -49.59 2.49 -8.26
N PHE A 49 -50.19 3.63 -8.62
CA PHE A 49 -51.60 3.86 -8.31
C PHE A 49 -52.49 3.03 -9.25
N PRO A 50 -53.57 2.38 -8.77
CA PRO A 50 -54.08 2.35 -7.39
C PRO A 50 -53.61 1.14 -6.54
N GLN A 51 -52.62 0.37 -7.02
CA GLN A 51 -52.04 -0.77 -6.29
C GLN A 51 -51.29 -0.36 -5.02
N ARG A 52 -50.77 0.88 -4.97
CA ARG A 52 -49.96 1.38 -3.87
C ARG A 52 -50.65 1.22 -2.53
N ALA A 53 -49.97 0.56 -1.60
CA ALA A 53 -50.50 0.23 -0.28
C ALA A 53 -50.17 1.30 0.76
N TYR A 54 -51.16 1.63 1.59
CA TYR A 54 -51.06 2.65 2.64
C TYR A 54 -51.76 2.21 3.93
N GLY A 55 -51.38 2.83 5.05
CA GLY A 55 -51.96 2.56 6.36
C GLY A 55 -51.27 1.43 7.15
N ARG A 56 -51.92 1.02 8.23
CA ARG A 56 -51.45 -0.08 9.10
C ARG A 56 -51.84 -1.44 8.50
N ILE A 57 -51.04 -2.46 8.80
CA ILE A 57 -51.39 -3.85 8.49
C ILE A 57 -52.55 -4.25 9.41
N LEU A 58 -53.64 -4.72 8.84
CA LEU A 58 -54.78 -5.22 9.60
C LEU A 58 -54.41 -6.55 10.28
N PRO A 59 -54.88 -6.86 11.50
CA PRO A 59 -54.43 -8.01 12.29
C PRO A 59 -54.63 -9.39 11.64
N PHE A 60 -55.45 -9.47 10.58
CA PHE A 60 -55.74 -10.71 9.85
C PHE A 60 -55.13 -10.74 8.44
N ARG A 61 -54.21 -9.83 8.12
CA ARG A 61 -53.58 -9.74 6.79
C ARG A 61 -52.05 -9.67 6.89
N SER A 62 -51.38 -10.27 5.92
CA SER A 62 -49.92 -10.22 5.76
C SER A 62 -49.41 -8.95 5.05
N ARG A 63 -50.30 -8.20 4.39
CA ARG A 63 -49.95 -6.98 3.63
C ARG A 63 -50.81 -5.79 4.00
N LYS A 64 -50.26 -4.59 3.76
CA LYS A 64 -51.01 -3.33 3.84
C LYS A 64 -52.14 -3.29 2.82
N VAL A 65 -53.18 -2.53 3.12
CA VAL A 65 -54.34 -2.37 2.24
C VAL A 65 -53.98 -1.41 1.09
N THR A 66 -54.27 -1.83 -0.13
CA THR A 66 -54.03 -1.04 -1.35
C THR A 66 -54.99 0.16 -1.46
N THR A 67 -54.63 1.16 -2.25
CA THR A 67 -55.50 2.32 -2.48
C THR A 67 -56.83 1.89 -3.12
N PHE A 68 -56.78 0.92 -4.03
CA PHE A 68 -57.98 0.31 -4.61
C PHE A 68 -58.85 -0.38 -3.57
N GLU A 69 -58.27 -1.22 -2.70
CA GLU A 69 -59.02 -1.89 -1.63
C GLU A 69 -59.64 -0.91 -0.63
N TRP A 70 -58.96 0.19 -0.29
CA TRP A 70 -59.54 1.24 0.56
C TRP A 70 -60.76 1.88 -0.11
N LEU A 71 -60.65 2.25 -1.38
CA LEU A 71 -61.76 2.82 -2.14
C LEU A 71 -62.93 1.85 -2.23
N LEU A 72 -62.64 0.56 -2.41
CA LEU A 72 -63.63 -0.51 -2.39
C LEU A 72 -64.33 -0.60 -1.03
N PHE A 73 -63.58 -0.63 0.08
CA PHE A 73 -64.14 -0.67 1.42
C PHE A 73 -65.01 0.54 1.74
N PHE A 74 -64.59 1.75 1.34
CA PHE A 74 -65.41 2.95 1.53
C PHE A 74 -66.68 2.92 0.68
N THR A 75 -66.61 2.42 -0.56
CA THR A 75 -67.77 2.27 -1.43
C THR A 75 -68.76 1.26 -0.84
N ILE A 76 -68.28 0.10 -0.38
CA ILE A 76 -69.12 -0.91 0.30
C ILE A 76 -69.75 -0.34 1.57
N ALA A 77 -68.97 0.35 2.41
CA ALA A 77 -69.45 0.98 3.63
C ALA A 77 -70.51 2.06 3.35
N SER A 78 -70.44 2.73 2.19
CA SER A 78 -71.43 3.76 1.83
C SER A 78 -72.84 3.19 1.64
N PHE A 79 -72.97 1.93 1.20
CA PHE A 79 -74.28 1.26 1.11
C PHE A 79 -74.90 1.00 2.48
N ALA A 80 -74.12 0.88 3.55
CA ALA A 80 -74.67 0.70 4.89
C ALA A 80 -75.53 1.91 5.31
N PHE A 81 -75.14 3.14 4.91
CA PHE A 81 -75.95 4.34 5.15
C PHE A 81 -77.27 4.34 4.36
N LEU A 82 -77.29 3.74 3.16
CA LEU A 82 -78.49 3.57 2.37
C LEU A 82 -79.43 2.53 2.97
N ILE A 83 -78.89 1.40 3.45
CA ILE A 83 -79.66 0.31 4.08
C ILE A 83 -80.24 0.77 5.43
N ALA A 84 -79.47 1.50 6.24
CA ALA A 84 -79.89 1.97 7.55
C ALA A 84 -80.86 3.16 7.52
N GLY A 85 -81.11 3.77 6.35
CA GLY A 85 -82.03 4.90 6.21
C GLY A 85 -81.65 6.13 7.05
N ALA A 86 -80.35 6.38 7.23
CA ALA A 86 -79.87 7.41 8.16
C ALA A 86 -80.23 8.84 7.70
N GLU A 87 -80.86 9.63 8.58
CA GLU A 87 -81.13 11.05 8.32
C GLU A 87 -79.85 11.90 8.34
N PRO A 88 -79.73 12.96 7.52
CA PRO A 88 -78.55 13.82 7.51
C PRO A 88 -78.36 14.58 8.84
N LEU A 89 -77.13 14.57 9.34
CA LEU A 89 -76.72 15.19 10.61
C LEU A 89 -76.82 16.73 10.61
N PHE A 90 -76.67 17.39 9.47
CA PHE A 90 -76.68 18.86 9.33
C PHE A 90 -77.52 19.30 8.11
N TRP A 91 -78.04 20.54 8.13
CA TRP A 91 -78.78 21.20 7.02
C TRP A 91 -79.91 20.35 6.38
N LYS A 92 -80.83 19.83 7.20
CA LYS A 92 -81.98 18.99 6.77
C LYS A 92 -82.87 19.60 5.66
N ASN A 93 -82.84 20.92 5.49
CA ASN A 93 -83.67 21.66 4.52
C ASN A 93 -83.02 21.80 3.14
N SER A 94 -81.78 21.36 2.96
CA SER A 94 -81.11 21.37 1.65
C SER A 94 -81.41 20.09 0.86
N ILE A 95 -81.84 20.24 -0.40
CA ILE A 95 -82.10 19.13 -1.35
C ILE A 95 -80.87 18.22 -1.52
N TRP A 96 -79.67 18.79 -1.38
CA TRP A 96 -78.40 18.08 -1.45
C TRP A 96 -78.17 17.17 -0.24
N MET A 97 -78.56 17.62 0.97
CA MET A 97 -78.37 16.82 2.19
C MET A 97 -79.39 15.68 2.29
N GLN A 98 -80.60 15.87 1.77
CA GLN A 98 -81.62 14.79 1.75
C GLN A 98 -81.24 13.62 0.84
N ASN A 99 -80.44 13.86 -0.20
CA ASN A 99 -79.93 12.82 -1.10
C ASN A 99 -78.44 12.48 -0.85
N SER A 100 -77.87 12.96 0.26
CA SER A 100 -76.44 12.88 0.55
C SER A 100 -75.88 11.45 0.49
N ALA A 101 -76.57 10.46 1.07
CA ALA A 101 -76.13 9.06 1.02
C ALA A 101 -76.13 8.48 -0.41
N LYS A 102 -77.14 8.81 -1.23
CA LYS A 102 -77.21 8.39 -2.64
C LYS A 102 -76.12 9.07 -3.47
N LEU A 103 -75.89 10.36 -3.21
CA LEU A 103 -74.85 11.14 -3.88
C LEU A 103 -73.45 10.61 -3.50
N LEU A 104 -73.21 10.31 -2.23
CA LEU A 104 -71.95 9.73 -1.72
C LEU A 104 -71.66 8.36 -2.32
N THR A 105 -72.67 7.48 -2.38
CA THR A 105 -72.52 6.15 -2.98
C THR A 105 -72.22 6.27 -4.48
N LEU A 106 -72.95 7.15 -5.18
CA LEU A 106 -72.71 7.40 -6.61
C LEU A 106 -71.31 7.97 -6.86
N THR A 107 -70.84 8.93 -6.05
CA THR A 107 -69.50 9.50 -6.22
C THR A 107 -68.41 8.48 -5.92
N LEU A 108 -68.54 7.69 -4.86
CA LEU A 108 -67.58 6.63 -4.52
C LEU A 108 -67.54 5.53 -5.59
N THR A 109 -68.70 5.10 -6.08
CA THR A 109 -68.81 4.14 -7.20
C THR A 109 -68.15 4.70 -8.46
N PHE A 110 -68.39 5.97 -8.79
CA PHE A 110 -67.76 6.64 -9.92
C PHE A 110 -66.23 6.69 -9.79
N PHE A 111 -65.71 7.06 -8.61
CA PHE A 111 -64.27 7.01 -8.34
C PHE A 111 -63.73 5.58 -8.39
N LEU A 112 -64.47 4.58 -7.91
CA LEU A 112 -64.08 3.18 -7.97
C LEU A 112 -63.94 2.69 -9.41
N VAL A 113 -64.91 3.01 -10.28
CA VAL A 113 -64.85 2.70 -11.71
C VAL A 113 -63.66 3.38 -12.39
N ILE A 114 -63.41 4.67 -12.11
CA ILE A 114 -62.24 5.38 -12.65
C ILE A 114 -60.94 4.72 -12.18
N SER A 115 -60.82 4.44 -10.88
CA SER A 115 -59.65 3.78 -10.29
C SER A 115 -59.42 2.40 -10.90
N PHE A 116 -60.50 1.65 -11.14
CA PHE A 116 -60.46 0.35 -11.80
C PHE A 116 -59.95 0.44 -13.25
N ILE A 117 -60.42 1.41 -14.03
CA ILE A 117 -59.94 1.64 -15.40
C ILE A 117 -58.44 1.98 -15.40
N ILE A 118 -58.00 2.87 -14.50
CA ILE A 118 -56.59 3.23 -14.35
C ILE A 118 -55.76 1.99 -13.97
N TRP A 119 -56.28 1.12 -13.10
CA TRP A 119 -55.60 -0.11 -12.71
C TRP A 119 -55.46 -1.08 -13.86
N LEU A 120 -56.52 -1.27 -14.66
CA LEU A 120 -56.48 -2.10 -15.88
C LEU A 120 -55.44 -1.61 -16.87
N ASP A 121 -55.38 -0.29 -17.12
CA ASP A 121 -54.37 0.30 -18.01
C ASP A 121 -52.94 0.05 -17.52
N LYS A 122 -52.72 0.11 -16.20
CA LYS A 122 -51.42 -0.20 -15.59
C LYS A 122 -51.06 -1.67 -15.73
N ILE A 123 -52.00 -2.59 -15.48
CA ILE A 123 -51.75 -4.02 -15.64
C ILE A 123 -51.47 -4.36 -17.11
N ALA A 124 -52.23 -3.77 -18.03
CA ALA A 124 -52.03 -3.94 -19.47
C ALA A 124 -50.65 -3.40 -19.92
N LEU A 125 -50.15 -2.33 -19.30
CA LEU A 125 -48.81 -1.81 -19.56
C LEU A 125 -47.71 -2.79 -19.12
N TYR A 126 -47.81 -3.33 -17.90
CA TYR A 126 -46.79 -4.21 -17.32
C TYR A 126 -46.79 -5.62 -17.94
N ASN A 127 -47.95 -6.13 -18.36
CA ASN A 127 -48.06 -7.42 -19.06
C ASN A 127 -48.03 -7.30 -20.60
N GLY A 128 -47.96 -6.08 -21.13
CA GLY A 128 -48.12 -5.78 -22.56
C GLY A 128 -46.84 -5.87 -23.39
N LYS A 129 -46.68 -4.91 -24.31
CA LYS A 129 -45.52 -4.84 -25.22
C LYS A 129 -44.27 -4.36 -24.47
N PRO A 130 -43.12 -5.07 -24.56
CA PRO A 130 -41.89 -4.71 -23.85
C PRO A 130 -41.41 -3.29 -24.12
N ALA A 131 -41.43 -2.84 -25.37
CA ALA A 131 -40.99 -1.48 -25.73
C ALA A 131 -41.81 -0.37 -25.06
N ARG A 132 -43.12 -0.60 -24.85
CA ARG A 132 -43.98 0.37 -24.17
C ARG A 132 -43.67 0.41 -22.67
N LEU A 133 -43.44 -0.75 -22.07
CA LEU A 133 -43.04 -0.86 -20.67
C LEU A 133 -41.66 -0.23 -20.44
N LEU A 134 -40.68 -0.52 -21.30
CA LEU A 134 -39.33 0.01 -21.24
C LEU A 134 -39.34 1.55 -21.22
N LYS A 135 -40.01 2.18 -22.21
CA LYS A 135 -40.18 3.63 -22.28
C LYS A 135 -40.78 4.21 -21.01
N TYR A 136 -41.79 3.54 -20.47
CA TYR A 136 -42.44 3.95 -19.25
C TYR A 136 -41.49 3.89 -18.04
N LEU A 137 -40.76 2.79 -17.88
CA LEU A 137 -39.82 2.60 -16.78
C LEU A 137 -38.64 3.58 -16.85
N ILE A 138 -38.08 3.83 -18.04
CA ILE A 138 -37.03 4.83 -18.26
C ILE A 138 -37.52 6.23 -17.85
N ALA A 139 -38.67 6.65 -18.38
CA ALA A 139 -39.23 7.97 -18.06
C ALA A 139 -39.50 8.11 -16.55
N LYS A 140 -39.98 7.04 -15.90
CA LYS A 140 -40.22 7.04 -14.47
C LYS A 140 -38.93 7.12 -13.65
N TYR A 141 -37.92 6.35 -14.02
CA TYR A 141 -36.60 6.39 -13.40
C TYR A 141 -35.99 7.80 -13.49
N GLN A 142 -36.00 8.40 -14.67
CA GLN A 142 -35.45 9.74 -14.91
C GLN A 142 -36.23 10.86 -14.19
N SER A 143 -37.53 10.66 -13.92
CA SER A 143 -38.32 11.63 -13.15
C SER A 143 -37.97 11.68 -11.66
N ILE A 144 -37.25 10.68 -11.13
CA ILE A 144 -36.91 10.58 -9.72
C ILE A 144 -35.48 11.06 -9.50
N SER A 145 -35.33 12.27 -8.97
CA SER A 145 -34.00 12.82 -8.63
C SER A 145 -33.38 12.14 -7.41
N LYS A 146 -34.17 11.93 -6.35
CA LYS A 146 -33.67 11.43 -5.07
C LYS A 146 -33.48 9.91 -5.07
N GLU A 147 -32.30 9.48 -4.62
CA GLU A 147 -32.01 8.06 -4.38
C GLU A 147 -32.99 7.47 -3.36
N SER A 148 -33.59 6.34 -3.73
CA SER A 148 -34.56 5.62 -2.93
C SER A 148 -34.60 4.16 -3.37
N ARG A 149 -35.02 3.25 -2.47
CA ARG A 149 -35.22 1.84 -2.81
C ARG A 149 -36.14 1.65 -4.02
N TYR A 150 -37.09 2.56 -4.23
CA TYR A 150 -37.95 2.53 -5.41
C TYR A 150 -37.19 2.84 -6.71
N LYS A 151 -36.30 3.83 -6.70
CA LYS A 151 -35.43 4.17 -7.84
C LYS A 151 -34.44 3.03 -8.14
N GLU A 152 -33.92 2.38 -7.09
CA GLU A 152 -33.06 1.20 -7.21
C GLU A 152 -33.83 0.01 -7.84
N ASN A 153 -35.05 -0.27 -7.39
CA ASN A 153 -35.89 -1.31 -7.99
C ASN A 153 -36.22 -1.03 -9.46
N LEU A 154 -36.39 0.26 -9.84
CA LEU A 154 -36.60 0.66 -11.22
C LEU A 154 -35.39 0.31 -12.10
N ILE A 155 -34.18 0.67 -11.68
CA ILE A 155 -32.97 0.35 -12.46
C ILE A 155 -32.70 -1.16 -12.50
N ASN A 156 -32.94 -1.89 -11.42
CA ASN A 156 -32.82 -3.35 -11.42
C ASN A 156 -33.84 -4.01 -12.35
N SER A 157 -35.06 -3.47 -12.46
CA SER A 157 -36.05 -3.93 -13.44
C SER A 157 -35.58 -3.65 -14.88
N LEU A 158 -34.97 -2.48 -15.13
CA LEU A 158 -34.38 -2.16 -16.43
C LEU A 158 -33.22 -3.12 -16.78
N ASN A 159 -32.37 -3.45 -15.81
CA ASN A 159 -31.30 -4.43 -15.96
C ASN A 159 -31.84 -5.82 -16.35
N GLU A 160 -32.91 -6.29 -15.72
CA GLU A 160 -33.54 -7.57 -16.07
C GLU A 160 -34.17 -7.56 -17.47
N ILE A 161 -34.79 -6.44 -17.88
CA ILE A 161 -35.26 -6.25 -19.26
C ILE A 161 -34.06 -6.26 -20.23
N ALA A 162 -32.91 -5.71 -19.84
CA ALA A 162 -31.69 -5.74 -20.66
C ALA A 162 -31.15 -7.16 -20.85
N TYR A 163 -31.15 -7.98 -19.80
CA TYR A 163 -30.79 -9.39 -19.90
C TYR A 163 -31.73 -10.15 -20.82
N PHE A 164 -33.04 -9.90 -20.69
CA PHE A 164 -34.05 -10.46 -21.59
C PHE A 164 -33.83 -10.04 -23.05
N ALA A 165 -33.52 -8.76 -23.30
CA ALA A 165 -33.29 -8.23 -24.64
C ALA A 165 -32.08 -8.90 -25.33
N VAL A 166 -31.01 -9.19 -24.58
CA VAL A 166 -29.85 -9.95 -25.09
C VAL A 166 -30.23 -11.41 -25.35
N GLU A 167 -30.92 -12.07 -24.40
CA GLU A 167 -31.30 -13.49 -24.56
C GLU A 167 -32.27 -13.74 -25.72
N LYS A 168 -33.14 -12.77 -26.03
CA LYS A 168 -34.13 -12.84 -27.11
C LYS A 168 -33.68 -12.16 -28.41
N GLU A 169 -32.49 -11.56 -28.44
CA GLU A 169 -31.97 -10.84 -29.62
C GLU A 169 -32.93 -9.75 -30.13
N ASP A 170 -33.60 -9.06 -29.20
CA ASP A 170 -34.54 -7.98 -29.53
C ASP A 170 -33.78 -6.67 -29.77
N ILE A 171 -33.40 -6.44 -31.03
CA ILE A 171 -32.60 -5.29 -31.47
C ILE A 171 -33.20 -3.96 -31.02
N HIS A 172 -34.53 -3.80 -31.09
CA HIS A 172 -35.18 -2.55 -30.73
C HIS A 172 -35.05 -2.24 -29.24
N LEU A 173 -35.22 -3.25 -28.38
CA LEU A 173 -34.99 -3.07 -26.94
C LEU A 173 -33.52 -2.79 -26.63
N GLN A 174 -32.61 -3.51 -27.29
CA GLN A 174 -31.17 -3.34 -27.10
C GLN A 174 -30.70 -1.92 -27.46
N GLU A 175 -31.19 -1.35 -28.57
CA GLU A 175 -30.89 0.03 -28.98
C GLU A 175 -31.36 1.06 -27.94
N GLU A 176 -32.60 0.92 -27.47
CA GLU A 176 -33.19 1.83 -26.50
C GLU A 176 -32.48 1.76 -25.14
N LEU A 177 -32.14 0.54 -24.69
CA LEU A 177 -31.37 0.32 -23.46
C LEU A 177 -29.93 0.82 -23.58
N SER A 178 -29.26 0.59 -24.72
CA SER A 178 -27.88 1.06 -24.94
C SER A 178 -27.79 2.59 -24.84
N LYS A 179 -28.75 3.30 -25.45
CA LYS A 179 -28.88 4.75 -25.32
C LYS A 179 -29.09 5.15 -23.86
N PHE A 180 -30.02 4.50 -23.16
CA PHE A 180 -30.30 4.77 -21.75
C PHE A 180 -29.04 4.62 -20.88
N TYR A 181 -28.37 3.47 -20.91
CA TYR A 181 -27.17 3.25 -20.08
C TYR A 181 -26.08 4.25 -20.42
N THR A 182 -25.83 4.50 -21.70
CA THR A 182 -24.82 5.48 -22.14
C THR A 182 -25.10 6.86 -21.54
N GLU A 183 -26.35 7.34 -21.60
CA GLU A 183 -26.74 8.61 -21.00
C GLU A 183 -26.55 8.62 -19.48
N GLU A 184 -26.88 7.53 -18.78
CA GLU A 184 -26.71 7.47 -17.32
C GLU A 184 -25.23 7.41 -16.90
N PHE A 185 -24.38 6.64 -17.58
CA PHE A 185 -22.94 6.62 -17.32
C PHE A 185 -22.30 8.01 -17.52
N ILE A 186 -22.69 8.71 -18.59
CA ILE A 186 -22.22 10.10 -18.87
C ILE A 186 -22.73 11.07 -17.80
N LYS A 187 -24.01 10.99 -17.40
CA LYS A 187 -24.57 11.84 -16.33
C LYS A 187 -23.83 11.66 -15.00
N ILE A 188 -23.49 10.42 -14.64
CA ILE A 188 -22.76 10.14 -13.40
C ILE A 188 -21.38 10.80 -13.45
N ARG A 189 -20.65 10.65 -14.57
CA ARG A 189 -19.32 11.25 -14.76
C ARG A 189 -19.37 12.79 -14.73
N HIS A 190 -20.31 13.40 -15.45
CA HIS A 190 -20.45 14.86 -15.45
C HIS A 190 -20.79 15.47 -14.09
N ASN A 191 -21.48 14.72 -13.22
CA ASN A 191 -21.84 15.18 -11.88
C ASN A 191 -20.77 14.84 -10.82
N HIS A 192 -19.68 14.17 -11.20
CA HIS A 192 -18.61 13.75 -10.30
C HIS A 192 -17.45 14.75 -10.27
N ASN A 193 -16.72 14.78 -9.15
CA ASN A 193 -15.51 15.60 -9.03
C ASN A 193 -14.38 14.97 -9.86
N SER A 194 -13.87 15.68 -10.87
CA SER A 194 -12.83 15.17 -11.75
C SER A 194 -11.50 14.86 -11.06
N SER A 195 -11.27 15.40 -9.86
CA SER A 195 -10.03 15.15 -9.09
C SER A 195 -10.07 13.85 -8.29
N GLU A 196 -11.23 13.21 -8.18
CA GLU A 196 -11.42 12.01 -7.37
C GLU A 196 -11.73 10.80 -8.24
N ALA A 197 -11.26 9.63 -7.81
CA ALA A 197 -11.55 8.39 -8.51
C ALA A 197 -13.05 8.06 -8.45
N LEU A 198 -13.68 7.82 -9.60
CA LEU A 198 -15.11 7.56 -9.69
C LEU A 198 -15.44 6.10 -9.34
N GLU A 199 -16.38 5.90 -8.43
CA GLU A 199 -17.04 4.61 -8.21
C GLU A 199 -18.49 4.65 -8.66
N TYR A 200 -18.84 3.78 -9.62
CA TYR A 200 -20.21 3.60 -10.03
C TYR A 200 -21.04 2.85 -8.97
N PRO A 201 -22.35 3.12 -8.87
CA PRO A 201 -23.27 2.28 -8.11
C PRO A 201 -23.20 0.82 -8.56
N PHE A 202 -23.32 -0.12 -7.62
CA PHE A 202 -23.10 -1.55 -7.85
C PHE A 202 -23.90 -2.13 -9.03
N TYR A 203 -25.15 -1.70 -9.21
CA TYR A 203 -26.01 -2.18 -10.29
C TYR A 203 -25.49 -1.86 -11.71
N PHE A 204 -24.62 -0.85 -11.87
CA PHE A 204 -23.95 -0.55 -13.15
C PHE A 204 -22.77 -1.48 -13.42
N TYR A 205 -22.02 -1.87 -12.39
CA TYR A 205 -21.01 -2.93 -12.53
C TYR A 205 -21.68 -4.27 -12.83
N ASP A 206 -22.73 -4.62 -12.07
CA ASP A 206 -23.45 -5.90 -12.23
C ASP A 206 -24.09 -6.05 -13.61
N VAL A 207 -24.68 -4.97 -14.18
CA VAL A 207 -25.28 -5.04 -15.51
C VAL A 207 -24.25 -5.33 -16.59
N THR A 208 -23.08 -4.68 -16.57
CA THR A 208 -22.01 -4.97 -17.56
C THR A 208 -21.60 -6.43 -17.50
N ARG A 209 -21.36 -6.94 -16.28
CA ARG A 209 -20.91 -8.30 -16.04
C ARG A 209 -21.94 -9.34 -16.47
N LYS A 210 -23.21 -9.12 -16.13
CA LYS A 210 -24.30 -10.05 -16.47
C LYS A 210 -24.64 -10.00 -17.96
N LEU A 211 -24.57 -8.84 -18.62
CA LEU A 211 -24.74 -8.75 -20.08
C LEU A 211 -23.71 -9.62 -20.81
N ILE A 212 -22.43 -9.53 -20.41
CA ILE A 212 -21.36 -10.39 -20.95
C ILE A 212 -21.67 -11.87 -20.68
N LYS A 213 -22.05 -12.23 -19.45
CA LYS A 213 -22.39 -13.61 -19.10
C LYS A 213 -23.56 -14.15 -19.92
N LYS A 214 -24.57 -13.33 -20.22
CA LYS A 214 -25.73 -13.70 -21.03
C LYS A 214 -25.35 -13.85 -22.51
N LEU A 215 -24.51 -12.96 -23.02
CA LEU A 215 -23.96 -13.01 -24.37
C LEU A 215 -23.17 -14.30 -24.61
N LEU A 216 -22.30 -14.69 -23.68
CA LEU A 216 -21.42 -15.88 -23.80
C LEU A 216 -22.15 -17.23 -23.76
N ARG A 217 -23.47 -17.27 -23.50
CA ARG A 217 -24.27 -18.52 -23.51
C ARG A 217 -24.56 -19.05 -24.90
N LYS A 218 -24.27 -18.25 -25.94
CA LYS A 218 -24.54 -18.58 -27.34
C LYS A 218 -23.34 -18.22 -28.20
N GLU A 219 -23.25 -18.82 -29.39
CA GLU A 219 -22.30 -18.35 -30.40
C GLU A 219 -22.80 -17.03 -30.99
N VAL A 220 -21.95 -16.00 -30.91
CA VAL A 220 -22.28 -14.65 -31.35
C VAL A 220 -21.36 -14.25 -32.48
N SER A 221 -21.94 -14.03 -33.66
CA SER A 221 -21.20 -13.57 -34.84
C SER A 221 -20.80 -12.10 -34.72
N GLU A 222 -21.67 -11.23 -34.20
CA GLU A 222 -21.45 -9.78 -34.04
C GLU A 222 -22.00 -9.26 -32.71
N LEU A 223 -21.29 -8.28 -32.13
CA LEU A 223 -21.73 -7.61 -30.91
C LEU A 223 -22.86 -6.65 -31.25
N ASP A 224 -23.96 -6.76 -30.51
CA ASP A 224 -25.03 -5.79 -30.61
C ASP A 224 -24.67 -4.47 -29.90
N ARG A 225 -25.51 -3.45 -30.09
CA ARG A 225 -25.29 -2.11 -29.53
C ARG A 225 -25.33 -2.05 -28.01
N LEU A 226 -25.97 -3.01 -27.34
CA LEU A 226 -26.07 -3.04 -25.89
C LEU A 226 -24.87 -3.73 -25.26
N THR A 227 -24.37 -4.79 -25.88
CA THR A 227 -23.30 -5.63 -25.37
C THR A 227 -21.91 -5.13 -25.78
N SER A 228 -21.79 -4.42 -26.91
CA SER A 228 -20.51 -3.84 -27.36
C SER A 228 -19.87 -2.92 -26.30
N PRO A 229 -20.56 -1.93 -25.70
CA PRO A 229 -19.98 -1.09 -24.64
C PRO A 229 -19.64 -1.86 -23.36
N ALA A 230 -20.38 -2.93 -23.05
CA ALA A 230 -20.10 -3.78 -21.89
C ALA A 230 -18.82 -4.61 -22.11
N VAL A 231 -18.72 -5.29 -23.26
CA VAL A 231 -17.55 -6.11 -23.64
C VAL A 231 -16.29 -5.28 -23.76
N SER A 232 -16.38 -4.09 -24.34
CA SER A 232 -15.23 -3.19 -24.49
C SER A 232 -14.84 -2.45 -23.20
N ASN A 233 -15.64 -2.57 -22.14
CA ASN A 233 -15.56 -1.77 -20.90
C ASN A 233 -15.71 -0.25 -21.12
N TRP A 234 -16.27 0.17 -22.25
CA TRP A 234 -16.34 1.60 -22.61
C TRP A 234 -17.22 2.41 -21.65
N TRP A 235 -18.31 1.83 -21.14
CA TRP A 235 -19.12 2.51 -20.12
C TRP A 235 -18.34 2.78 -18.82
N LEU A 236 -17.43 1.89 -18.44
CA LEU A 236 -16.63 2.01 -17.22
C LEU A 236 -15.44 2.96 -17.41
N LEU A 237 -14.79 2.92 -18.58
CA LEU A 237 -13.68 3.82 -18.92
C LEU A 237 -14.15 5.27 -19.08
N GLY A 238 -15.34 5.47 -19.62
CA GLY A 238 -15.90 6.78 -19.93
C GLY A 238 -15.90 7.06 -21.42
N GLN A 239 -17.06 7.43 -21.94
CA GLN A 239 -17.23 7.84 -23.34
C GLN A 239 -17.02 9.34 -23.54
N ASP A 240 -17.07 10.11 -22.46
CA ASP A 240 -16.72 11.52 -22.45
C ASP A 240 -15.19 11.68 -22.45
N PHE A 241 -14.69 12.78 -23.01
CA PHE A 241 -13.26 13.11 -22.96
C PHE A 241 -12.84 13.68 -21.58
N GLN A 242 -13.57 13.35 -20.52
CA GLN A 242 -13.25 13.82 -19.18
C GLN A 242 -12.13 12.96 -18.57
N GLU A 243 -11.15 13.65 -17.99
CA GLU A 243 -9.98 13.02 -17.39
C GLU A 243 -10.24 12.66 -15.92
N ILE A 244 -11.16 11.72 -15.69
CA ILE A 244 -11.51 11.25 -14.35
C ILE A 244 -10.67 10.02 -14.00
N PRO A 245 -10.00 9.98 -12.83
CA PRO A 245 -9.24 8.82 -12.37
C PRO A 245 -10.12 7.57 -12.24
N ILE A 246 -9.58 6.41 -12.63
CA ILE A 246 -10.26 5.11 -12.49
C ILE A 246 -10.05 4.58 -11.07
N SER A 247 -11.14 4.28 -10.36
CA SER A 247 -11.07 3.65 -9.03
C SER A 247 -10.63 2.19 -9.10
N GLU A 248 -9.99 1.68 -8.05
CA GLU A 248 -9.61 0.26 -7.96
C GLU A 248 -10.82 -0.67 -8.10
N LYS A 249 -11.98 -0.30 -7.56
CA LYS A 249 -13.23 -1.06 -7.75
C LYS A 249 -13.69 -1.11 -9.22
N THR A 250 -13.44 -0.04 -9.98
CA THR A 250 -13.71 -0.05 -11.42
C THR A 250 -12.73 -0.96 -12.15
N TYR A 251 -11.44 -0.92 -11.78
CA TYR A 251 -10.44 -1.87 -12.30
C TYR A 251 -10.82 -3.32 -11.99
N ASP A 252 -11.26 -3.63 -10.77
CA ASP A 252 -11.71 -4.98 -10.39
C ASP A 252 -12.91 -5.43 -11.23
N SER A 253 -13.89 -4.55 -11.45
CA SER A 253 -15.04 -4.85 -12.29
C SER A 253 -14.63 -5.07 -13.75
N MET A 254 -13.74 -4.23 -14.29
CA MET A 254 -13.21 -4.38 -15.65
C MET A 254 -12.42 -5.68 -15.79
N TRP A 255 -11.61 -6.04 -14.80
CA TRP A 255 -10.87 -7.30 -14.79
C TRP A 255 -11.84 -8.49 -14.78
N GLY A 256 -12.91 -8.43 -13.97
CA GLY A 256 -13.97 -9.44 -13.96
C GLY A 256 -14.71 -9.59 -15.31
N ASN A 257 -14.79 -8.51 -16.09
CA ASN A 257 -15.32 -8.54 -17.45
C ASN A 257 -14.32 -9.17 -18.43
N ILE A 258 -13.05 -8.75 -18.39
CA ILE A 258 -11.95 -9.30 -19.20
C ILE A 258 -11.77 -10.80 -18.99
N TYR A 259 -11.77 -11.22 -17.72
CA TYR A 259 -11.68 -12.61 -17.33
C TYR A 259 -12.70 -13.47 -18.08
N GLN A 260 -13.95 -13.02 -18.17
CA GLN A 260 -15.03 -13.76 -18.84
C GLN A 260 -14.87 -13.83 -20.36
N ILE A 261 -14.27 -12.80 -20.97
CA ILE A 261 -14.09 -12.73 -22.44
C ILE A 261 -12.71 -13.20 -22.90
N SER A 262 -11.86 -13.65 -21.98
CA SER A 262 -10.45 -13.98 -22.23
C SER A 262 -10.21 -15.05 -23.30
N ASP A 263 -11.19 -15.93 -23.54
CA ASP A 263 -11.12 -16.95 -24.59
C ASP A 263 -11.51 -16.43 -25.98
N ASN A 264 -12.19 -15.28 -26.06
CA ASN A 264 -12.73 -14.75 -27.30
C ASN A 264 -11.86 -13.63 -27.87
N ALA A 265 -11.04 -13.96 -28.86
CA ALA A 265 -10.15 -13.02 -29.54
C ALA A 265 -10.86 -11.81 -30.19
N LYS A 266 -12.15 -11.90 -30.53
CA LYS A 266 -12.94 -10.76 -31.02
C LYS A 266 -13.25 -9.78 -29.91
N PHE A 267 -13.71 -10.29 -28.79
CA PHE A 267 -14.09 -9.45 -27.65
C PHE A 267 -12.86 -8.77 -27.01
N ILE A 268 -11.75 -9.48 -26.93
CA ILE A 268 -10.46 -8.91 -26.50
C ILE A 268 -10.00 -7.77 -27.41
N LYS A 269 -10.16 -7.91 -28.74
CA LYS A 269 -9.83 -6.84 -29.68
C LYS A 269 -10.71 -5.60 -29.46
N GLU A 270 -12.01 -5.78 -29.20
CA GLU A 270 -12.91 -4.65 -28.94
C GLU A 270 -12.52 -3.90 -27.67
N HIS A 271 -12.24 -4.63 -26.59
CA HIS A 271 -11.72 -4.01 -25.37
C HIS A 271 -10.40 -3.28 -25.60
N TRP A 272 -9.44 -3.92 -26.29
CA TRP A 272 -8.14 -3.32 -26.58
C TRP A 272 -8.26 -2.05 -27.43
N SER A 273 -9.19 -2.04 -28.39
CA SER A 273 -9.48 -0.86 -29.22
C SER A 273 -9.96 0.32 -28.38
N THR A 274 -10.90 0.09 -27.46
CA THR A 274 -11.39 1.13 -26.56
C THR A 274 -10.32 1.57 -25.58
N ALA A 275 -9.55 0.65 -25.01
CA ALA A 275 -8.44 0.97 -24.11
C ALA A 275 -7.36 1.83 -24.80
N HIS A 276 -7.04 1.51 -26.06
CA HIS A 276 -6.10 2.28 -26.87
C HIS A 276 -6.60 3.71 -27.09
N GLN A 277 -7.90 3.89 -27.39
CA GLN A 277 -8.50 5.22 -27.53
C GLN A 277 -8.51 5.99 -26.21
N TYR A 278 -8.88 5.33 -25.11
CA TYR A 278 -8.86 5.92 -23.77
C TYR A 278 -7.45 6.41 -23.42
N TYR A 279 -6.44 5.56 -23.57
CA TYR A 279 -5.06 5.91 -23.24
C TYR A 279 -4.56 7.11 -24.05
N ARG A 280 -4.83 7.10 -25.37
CA ARG A 280 -4.40 8.16 -26.28
C ARG A 280 -5.06 9.50 -25.98
N PHE A 281 -6.38 9.52 -25.78
CA PHE A 281 -7.16 10.76 -25.78
C PHE A 281 -7.53 11.27 -24.38
N GLN A 282 -7.63 10.38 -23.39
CA GLN A 282 -8.05 10.73 -22.02
C GLN A 282 -6.90 10.58 -21.01
N LEU A 283 -6.05 9.56 -21.19
CA LEU A 283 -4.90 9.32 -20.31
C LEU A 283 -3.58 9.90 -20.84
N GLY A 284 -3.64 10.87 -21.77
CA GLY A 284 -2.46 11.51 -22.33
C GLY A 284 -1.61 12.22 -21.27
N ARG A 285 -0.32 12.43 -21.57
CA ARG A 285 0.60 13.16 -20.68
C ARG A 285 0.12 14.60 -20.47
N LYS A 286 0.26 15.10 -19.26
CA LYS A 286 0.02 16.52 -18.94
C LYS A 286 1.18 17.38 -19.44
N THR A 287 0.85 18.52 -20.04
CA THR A 287 1.87 19.52 -20.44
C THR A 287 2.41 20.21 -19.19
N GLY A 288 3.73 20.18 -19.00
CA GLY A 288 4.39 20.86 -17.89
C GLY A 288 4.40 22.38 -18.07
N LYS A 289 3.99 23.10 -17.02
CA LYS A 289 4.07 24.57 -16.92
C LYS A 289 5.36 24.93 -16.19
N TYR A 290 6.45 25.07 -16.94
CA TYR A 290 7.77 25.33 -16.38
C TYR A 290 7.85 26.77 -15.85
N ASN A 291 8.22 26.94 -14.58
CA ASN A 291 8.44 28.23 -13.95
C ASN A 291 9.94 28.45 -13.71
N ILE A 292 10.44 29.55 -14.26
CA ILE A 292 11.86 29.91 -14.28
C ILE A 292 12.38 30.26 -12.88
N ASP A 293 11.53 30.86 -12.04
CA ASP A 293 11.91 31.32 -10.69
C ASP A 293 12.17 30.15 -9.74
N ILE A 294 11.36 29.08 -9.85
CA ILE A 294 11.52 27.85 -9.06
C ILE A 294 12.39 26.80 -9.75
N ARG A 295 12.73 27.00 -11.04
CA ARG A 295 13.43 26.02 -11.91
C ARG A 295 12.77 24.63 -11.90
N ASP A 296 11.45 24.60 -11.82
CA ASP A 296 10.63 23.39 -11.78
C ASP A 296 9.26 23.65 -12.42
N TYR A 297 8.43 22.61 -12.55
CA TYR A 297 7.06 22.71 -13.06
C TYR A 297 6.08 23.12 -11.94
N GLU A 298 5.25 24.13 -12.19
CA GLU A 298 4.19 24.53 -11.24
C GLU A 298 3.17 23.42 -11.00
N ASN A 299 2.88 22.63 -12.04
CA ASN A 299 1.92 21.54 -12.01
C ASN A 299 2.59 20.16 -11.87
N LYS A 300 3.73 20.09 -11.18
CA LYS A 300 4.48 18.85 -10.98
C LYS A 300 3.64 17.73 -10.36
N GLU A 301 2.86 18.05 -9.33
CA GLU A 301 1.97 17.07 -8.67
C GLU A 301 0.93 16.48 -9.63
N GLU A 302 0.32 17.31 -10.49
CA GLU A 302 -0.64 16.84 -11.51
C GLU A 302 0.03 15.92 -12.56
N ILE A 303 1.29 16.19 -12.92
CA ILE A 303 2.07 15.36 -13.84
C ILE A 303 2.37 14.01 -13.19
N GLU A 304 2.88 14.01 -11.95
CA GLU A 304 3.21 12.80 -11.20
C GLU A 304 1.97 11.92 -10.98
N ILE A 305 0.81 12.51 -10.65
CA ILE A 305 -0.46 11.80 -10.55
C ILE A 305 -0.80 11.16 -11.91
N ARG A 306 -0.75 11.91 -13.02
CA ARG A 306 -1.05 11.36 -14.35
C ARG A 306 -0.10 10.24 -14.76
N GLU A 307 1.19 10.36 -14.46
CA GLU A 307 2.17 9.30 -14.71
C GLU A 307 1.84 8.04 -13.91
N SER A 308 1.41 8.19 -12.65
CA SER A 308 0.97 7.05 -11.84
C SER A 308 -0.28 6.36 -12.40
N GLU A 309 -1.24 7.13 -12.95
CA GLU A 309 -2.42 6.58 -13.62
C GLU A 309 -2.04 5.81 -14.90
N GLN A 310 -1.11 6.35 -15.71
CA GLN A 310 -0.58 5.68 -16.89
C GLN A 310 0.10 4.36 -16.55
N ILE A 311 0.93 4.35 -15.50
CA ILE A 311 1.57 3.12 -15.00
C ILE A 311 0.49 2.13 -14.57
N ARG A 312 -0.47 2.53 -13.73
CA ARG A 312 -1.54 1.64 -13.26
C ARG A 312 -2.37 1.05 -14.42
N PHE A 313 -2.61 1.82 -15.47
CA PHE A 313 -3.36 1.39 -16.64
C PHE A 313 -2.54 0.43 -17.51
N LEU A 314 -1.26 0.70 -17.74
CA LEU A 314 -0.36 -0.20 -18.48
C LEU A 314 -0.15 -1.52 -17.71
N GLU A 315 -0.03 -1.47 -16.38
CA GLU A 315 0.05 -2.65 -15.51
C GLU A 315 -1.13 -3.59 -15.78
N PHE A 316 -2.35 -3.04 -15.82
CA PHE A 316 -3.58 -3.77 -16.10
C PHE A 316 -3.56 -4.45 -17.48
N HIS A 317 -3.06 -3.75 -18.51
CA HIS A 317 -3.02 -4.28 -19.89
C HIS A 317 -1.88 -5.29 -20.10
N TYR A 318 -0.77 -5.17 -19.36
CA TYR A 318 0.30 -6.18 -19.38
C TYR A 318 -0.13 -7.44 -18.64
N ALA A 319 -0.91 -7.30 -17.55
CA ALA A 319 -1.56 -8.43 -16.91
C ALA A 319 -2.54 -9.15 -17.85
N LEU A 320 -3.32 -8.42 -18.64
CA LEU A 320 -4.16 -8.98 -19.70
C LEU A 320 -3.33 -9.79 -20.72
N GLY A 321 -2.18 -9.27 -21.17
CA GLY A 321 -1.30 -10.01 -22.07
C GLY A 321 -0.82 -11.35 -21.48
N GLY A 322 -0.44 -11.36 -20.20
CA GLY A 322 -0.13 -12.58 -19.46
C GLY A 322 -1.31 -13.55 -19.37
N LEU A 323 -2.53 -13.04 -19.15
CA LEU A 323 -3.75 -13.86 -19.11
C LEU A 323 -4.02 -14.53 -20.47
N LEU A 324 -3.81 -13.82 -21.58
CA LEU A 324 -3.99 -14.38 -22.91
C LEU A 324 -2.96 -15.47 -23.23
N LEU A 325 -1.71 -15.32 -22.78
CA LEU A 325 -0.71 -16.38 -22.89
C LEU A 325 -1.11 -17.61 -22.09
N TYR A 326 -1.54 -17.42 -20.83
CA TYR A 326 -1.99 -18.51 -19.98
C TYR A 326 -3.17 -19.28 -20.59
N ARG A 327 -4.15 -18.56 -21.17
CA ARG A 327 -5.30 -19.16 -21.87
C ARG A 327 -4.97 -19.70 -23.27
N GLN A 328 -3.73 -19.57 -23.73
CA GLN A 328 -3.31 -19.92 -25.09
C GLN A 328 -4.16 -19.25 -26.18
N ASN A 329 -4.66 -18.04 -25.91
CA ASN A 329 -5.45 -17.26 -26.87
C ASN A 329 -4.52 -16.54 -27.86
N ASN A 330 -3.82 -17.32 -28.69
CA ASN A 330 -2.81 -16.84 -29.63
C ASN A 330 -3.41 -15.87 -30.67
N ASN A 331 -4.67 -16.08 -31.06
CA ASN A 331 -5.41 -15.17 -31.93
C ASN A 331 -5.70 -13.82 -31.27
N GLY A 332 -6.02 -13.82 -29.97
CA GLY A 332 -6.17 -12.59 -29.17
C GLY A 332 -4.86 -11.83 -29.08
N LEU A 333 -3.77 -12.51 -28.76
CA LEU A 333 -2.41 -11.94 -28.74
C LEU A 333 -2.05 -11.31 -30.09
N LYS A 334 -2.21 -12.04 -31.20
CA LYS A 334 -1.95 -11.53 -32.55
C LYS A 334 -2.72 -10.23 -32.84
N ARG A 335 -3.96 -10.14 -32.37
CA ARG A 335 -4.80 -8.94 -32.60
C ARG A 335 -4.31 -7.75 -31.79
N ILE A 336 -3.98 -7.92 -30.51
CA ILE A 336 -3.53 -6.80 -29.66
C ILE A 336 -2.14 -6.31 -30.04
N LEU A 337 -1.21 -7.20 -30.40
CA LEU A 337 0.17 -6.85 -30.75
C LEU A 337 0.29 -6.10 -32.09
N ASN A 338 -0.68 -6.28 -32.97
CA ASN A 338 -0.75 -5.63 -34.28
C ASN A 338 -1.80 -4.51 -34.34
N PHE A 339 -2.46 -4.20 -33.23
CA PHE A 339 -3.51 -3.19 -33.22
C PHE A 339 -2.94 -1.78 -33.32
N THR A 340 -3.36 -1.03 -34.34
CA THR A 340 -3.06 0.40 -34.47
C THR A 340 -4.18 1.12 -35.22
N GLN A 341 -4.34 2.42 -34.98
CA GLN A 341 -5.30 3.29 -35.67
C GLN A 341 -4.61 4.48 -36.37
N SER A 342 -3.29 4.44 -36.54
CA SER A 342 -2.50 5.52 -37.15
C SER A 342 -1.59 5.01 -38.26
N GLN A 343 -1.21 5.92 -39.15
CA GLN A 343 -0.14 5.71 -40.12
C GLN A 343 0.84 6.89 -40.02
N PRO A 344 2.11 6.68 -39.60
CA PRO A 344 2.71 5.38 -39.25
C PRO A 344 2.07 4.73 -38.00
N PRO A 345 2.18 3.38 -37.87
CA PRO A 345 1.71 2.64 -36.70
C PRO A 345 2.25 3.21 -35.39
N ASP A 346 1.34 3.43 -34.44
CA ASP A 346 1.65 3.80 -33.06
C ASP A 346 0.93 2.83 -32.11
N TYR A 347 1.61 2.43 -31.04
CA TYR A 347 1.20 1.34 -30.14
C TYR A 347 1.20 1.78 -28.67
N TYR A 348 0.29 2.70 -28.31
CA TYR A 348 0.25 3.32 -26.97
C TYR A 348 0.22 2.38 -25.76
N LEU A 349 -0.31 1.16 -25.94
CA LEU A 349 -0.44 0.14 -24.88
C LEU A 349 0.69 -0.89 -24.88
N LEU A 350 1.73 -0.71 -25.69
CA LEU A 350 2.87 -1.61 -25.82
C LEU A 350 4.18 -0.84 -25.59
N PRO A 351 5.27 -1.52 -25.21
CA PRO A 351 6.54 -0.84 -24.98
C PRO A 351 7.12 -0.34 -26.30
N ASN A 352 7.66 0.88 -26.26
CA ASN A 352 8.28 1.54 -27.41
C ASN A 352 9.81 1.52 -27.35
N SER A 353 10.39 1.00 -26.26
CA SER A 353 11.83 0.94 -26.03
C SER A 353 12.21 -0.29 -25.20
N MET A 354 13.49 -0.69 -25.27
CA MET A 354 14.03 -1.69 -24.35
C MET A 354 14.00 -1.23 -22.89
N TYR A 355 14.06 0.09 -22.63
CA TYR A 355 13.89 0.61 -21.27
C TYR A 355 12.54 0.20 -20.69
N ASP A 356 11.45 0.38 -21.44
CA ASP A 356 10.10 0.01 -20.99
C ASP A 356 10.03 -1.49 -20.69
N ILE A 357 10.61 -2.32 -21.55
CA ILE A 357 10.63 -3.78 -21.37
C ILE A 357 11.28 -4.17 -20.04
N PHE A 358 12.50 -3.70 -19.78
CA PHE A 358 13.23 -4.07 -18.57
C PHE A 358 12.64 -3.41 -17.32
N TYR A 359 12.10 -2.19 -17.44
CA TYR A 359 11.31 -1.56 -16.38
C TYR A 359 10.12 -2.44 -15.98
N TRP A 360 9.29 -2.84 -16.95
CA TRP A 360 8.10 -3.65 -16.70
C TRP A 360 8.43 -5.07 -16.24
N PHE A 361 9.51 -5.65 -16.77
CA PHE A 361 9.97 -6.97 -16.35
C PHE A 361 10.38 -6.97 -14.88
N ALA A 362 11.23 -6.01 -14.47
CA ALA A 362 11.64 -5.85 -13.08
C ALA A 362 10.44 -5.52 -12.17
N TYR A 363 9.54 -4.65 -12.64
CA TYR A 363 8.33 -4.24 -11.93
C TYR A 363 7.40 -5.42 -11.60
N PHE A 364 7.20 -6.37 -12.53
CA PHE A 364 6.38 -7.56 -12.27
C PHE A 364 7.10 -8.62 -11.47
N LYS A 365 8.38 -8.90 -11.77
CA LYS A 365 9.18 -9.90 -11.03
C LYS A 365 9.17 -9.59 -9.53
N GLU A 366 9.33 -8.33 -9.16
CA GLU A 366 9.37 -7.95 -7.74
C GLU A 366 8.06 -8.23 -7.02
N GLY A 367 6.91 -8.01 -7.67
CA GLY A 367 5.56 -8.46 -7.33
C GLY A 367 4.98 -8.16 -5.94
N TYR A 368 5.81 -7.79 -4.96
CA TYR A 368 5.58 -7.91 -3.53
C TYR A 368 6.27 -6.82 -2.70
N VAL A 369 7.44 -6.31 -3.10
CA VAL A 369 8.29 -5.52 -2.18
C VAL A 369 7.74 -4.13 -1.89
N ASN A 370 6.97 -3.52 -2.80
CA ASN A 370 6.50 -2.13 -2.68
C ASN A 370 4.97 -1.94 -2.87
N ARG A 371 4.17 -3.02 -2.87
CA ARG A 371 2.70 -2.92 -3.09
C ARG A 371 1.92 -3.31 -1.85
N VAL A 372 0.90 -2.52 -1.52
CA VAL A 372 -0.11 -2.85 -0.49
C VAL A 372 -0.86 -4.15 -0.86
N THR A 373 -0.98 -4.45 -2.16
CA THR A 373 -1.63 -5.66 -2.69
C THR A 373 -0.76 -6.29 -3.78
N PRO A 374 -0.35 -7.57 -3.63
CA PRO A 374 0.46 -8.25 -4.64
C PRO A 374 -0.24 -8.37 -5.99
N THR A 375 0.52 -8.44 -7.09
CA THR A 375 0.01 -8.56 -8.47
C THR A 375 -1.00 -9.71 -8.62
N ASP A 376 -0.69 -10.85 -8.02
CA ASP A 376 -1.50 -12.07 -8.09
C ASP A 376 -2.92 -11.90 -7.48
N PHE A 377 -3.08 -11.01 -6.50
CA PHE A 377 -4.39 -10.70 -5.91
C PHE A 377 -5.18 -9.70 -6.74
N LYS A 378 -4.50 -8.75 -7.40
CA LYS A 378 -5.15 -7.75 -8.27
C LYS A 378 -5.68 -8.38 -9.56
N TYR A 379 -4.98 -9.38 -10.09
CA TYR A 379 -5.28 -9.98 -11.38
C TYR A 379 -5.42 -11.50 -11.27
N PRO A 380 -6.47 -12.00 -10.62
CA PRO A 380 -6.69 -13.44 -10.51
C PRO A 380 -6.86 -14.06 -11.90
N PHE A 381 -6.12 -15.14 -12.15
CA PHE A 381 -6.26 -15.97 -13.36
C PHE A 381 -7.22 -17.14 -13.09
N PRO A 382 -7.92 -17.65 -14.12
CA PRO A 382 -8.83 -18.78 -13.94
C PRO A 382 -8.07 -20.03 -13.49
N ASP A 383 -8.70 -20.81 -12.61
CA ASP A 383 -8.21 -22.12 -12.18
C ASP A 383 -6.85 -22.10 -11.42
N ILE A 384 -6.38 -20.93 -10.98
CA ILE A 384 -5.21 -20.77 -10.11
C ILE A 384 -5.69 -20.39 -8.71
N ASP A 385 -5.55 -21.31 -7.75
CA ASP A 385 -5.89 -21.04 -6.35
C ASP A 385 -4.77 -20.25 -5.65
N ASN A 386 -5.14 -19.08 -5.09
CA ASN A 386 -4.24 -18.14 -4.42
C ASN A 386 -3.58 -18.69 -3.12
N LEU A 387 -3.96 -19.89 -2.66
CA LEU A 387 -3.52 -20.45 -1.38
C LEU A 387 -2.22 -21.28 -1.46
N GLY A 388 -1.61 -21.44 -2.65
CA GLY A 388 -0.33 -22.15 -2.77
C GLY A 388 0.48 -21.93 -4.05
N LEU A 389 -0.04 -21.18 -5.03
CA LEU A 389 0.57 -20.96 -6.35
C LEU A 389 1.02 -19.51 -6.59
N SER A 390 1.33 -18.78 -5.51
CA SER A 390 1.86 -17.42 -5.64
C SER A 390 3.12 -17.45 -6.52
N ARG A 391 3.18 -16.58 -7.53
CA ARG A 391 4.14 -16.47 -8.66
C ARG A 391 3.74 -17.07 -10.00
N GLN A 392 2.71 -17.91 -10.13
CA GLN A 392 2.32 -18.39 -11.47
C GLN A 392 1.75 -17.27 -12.35
N ILE A 393 0.92 -16.40 -11.78
CA ILE A 393 0.36 -15.24 -12.50
C ILE A 393 1.51 -14.32 -12.92
N THR A 394 2.38 -13.94 -11.98
CA THR A 394 3.57 -13.14 -12.26
C THR A 394 4.47 -13.78 -13.34
N PHE A 395 4.63 -15.11 -13.36
CA PHE A 395 5.36 -15.82 -14.40
C PHE A 395 4.76 -15.61 -15.80
N TRP A 396 3.44 -15.77 -15.97
CA TRP A 396 2.79 -15.56 -17.26
C TRP A 396 2.86 -14.10 -17.73
N ILE A 397 2.79 -13.15 -16.80
CA ILE A 397 2.95 -11.73 -17.12
C ILE A 397 4.40 -11.44 -17.55
N CYS A 398 5.40 -11.97 -16.84
CA CYS A 398 6.80 -11.84 -17.22
C CYS A 398 7.09 -12.49 -18.58
N GLN A 399 6.48 -13.65 -18.89
CA GLN A 399 6.55 -14.26 -20.21
C GLN A 399 5.95 -13.37 -21.30
N TYR A 400 4.84 -12.69 -21.03
CA TYR A 400 4.27 -11.70 -21.95
C TYR A 400 5.26 -10.57 -22.21
N VAL A 401 5.92 -10.05 -21.17
CA VAL A 401 6.96 -9.01 -21.35
C VAL A 401 8.14 -9.53 -22.18
N CYS A 402 8.57 -10.78 -22.01
CA CYS A 402 9.58 -11.41 -22.89
C CYS A 402 9.10 -11.56 -24.34
N LEU A 403 7.81 -11.84 -24.57
CA LEU A 403 7.24 -11.81 -25.92
C LEU A 403 7.29 -10.40 -26.53
N LEU A 404 7.04 -9.36 -25.73
CA LEU A 404 7.17 -7.96 -26.16
C LEU A 404 8.62 -7.56 -26.44
N PHE A 405 9.59 -8.17 -25.77
CA PHE A 405 11.01 -8.06 -26.09
C PHE A 405 11.31 -8.62 -27.48
N ILE A 406 10.89 -9.86 -27.77
CA ILE A 406 11.07 -10.47 -29.09
C ILE A 406 10.41 -9.62 -30.17
N ARG A 407 9.21 -9.09 -29.90
CA ARG A 407 8.47 -8.22 -30.83
C ARG A 407 9.31 -7.01 -31.28
N GLN A 408 10.20 -6.46 -30.46
CA GLN A 408 11.01 -5.29 -30.84
C GLN A 408 11.87 -5.54 -32.08
N PHE A 409 12.36 -6.77 -32.27
CA PHE A 409 13.17 -7.18 -33.41
C PHE A 409 12.39 -7.22 -34.75
N PHE A 410 11.06 -7.18 -34.68
CA PHE A 410 10.17 -7.22 -35.84
C PHE A 410 9.49 -5.88 -36.14
N LEU A 411 9.76 -4.84 -35.34
CA LEU A 411 9.22 -3.50 -35.55
C LEU A 411 9.96 -2.76 -36.67
N GLN A 412 9.20 -2.02 -37.47
CA GLN A 412 9.75 -1.21 -38.55
C GLN A 412 10.06 0.21 -38.05
N PRO A 413 11.29 0.72 -38.21
CA PRO A 413 11.63 2.09 -37.84
C PRO A 413 11.06 3.06 -38.87
N TYR A 414 10.01 3.80 -38.50
CA TYR A 414 9.43 4.86 -39.34
C TYR A 414 10.11 6.23 -39.14
N TYR A 415 10.77 6.44 -38.01
CA TYR A 415 11.49 7.68 -37.69
C TYR A 415 12.97 7.39 -37.39
N THR A 416 13.84 8.37 -37.64
CA THR A 416 15.30 8.21 -37.47
C THR A 416 15.74 7.99 -36.02
N PHE A 417 14.91 8.38 -35.05
CA PHE A 417 15.15 8.18 -33.62
C PHE A 417 14.60 6.83 -33.11
N HIS A 418 13.93 6.03 -33.95
CA HIS A 418 13.46 4.70 -33.54
C HIS A 418 14.61 3.70 -33.55
N GLN A 419 15.03 3.30 -32.35
CA GLN A 419 15.99 2.23 -32.13
C GLN A 419 15.35 1.21 -31.20
N PHE A 420 14.70 0.19 -31.77
CA PHE A 420 13.91 -0.77 -30.98
C PHE A 420 14.78 -1.83 -30.30
N THR A 421 15.94 -2.15 -30.86
CA THR A 421 16.84 -3.22 -30.39
C THR A 421 18.10 -2.69 -29.70
N GLU A 422 18.20 -1.38 -29.46
CA GLU A 422 19.32 -0.84 -28.70
C GLU A 422 19.24 -1.27 -27.22
N GLN A 423 20.40 -1.37 -26.58
CA GLN A 423 20.48 -1.56 -25.14
C GLN A 423 19.73 -0.43 -24.40
N PRO A 424 18.97 -0.75 -23.33
CA PRO A 424 18.15 0.23 -22.64
C PRO A 424 19.00 1.34 -22.02
N ARG A 425 18.39 2.52 -21.91
CA ARG A 425 18.89 3.55 -21.01
C ARG A 425 18.84 3.01 -19.58
N LEU A 426 19.95 3.07 -18.86
CA LEU A 426 19.99 2.55 -17.50
C LEU A 426 19.39 3.55 -16.49
N PRO A 427 18.72 3.06 -15.43
CA PRO A 427 18.34 3.89 -14.29
C PRO A 427 19.55 4.55 -13.62
N ASN A 428 19.35 5.74 -13.05
CA ASN A 428 20.42 6.47 -12.35
C ASN A 428 20.63 5.98 -10.91
N LYS A 429 19.62 5.38 -10.28
CA LYS A 429 19.69 4.94 -8.87
C LYS A 429 20.31 3.55 -8.78
N VAL A 430 21.27 3.37 -7.88
CA VAL A 430 21.94 2.08 -7.66
C VAL A 430 20.95 1.00 -7.24
N LEU A 431 19.98 1.33 -6.38
CA LEU A 431 18.93 0.39 -5.98
C LEU A 431 18.13 -0.15 -7.18
N GLU A 432 17.76 0.71 -8.14
CA GLU A 432 17.02 0.29 -9.34
C GLU A 432 17.89 -0.56 -10.28
N LEU A 433 19.19 -0.23 -10.40
CA LEU A 433 20.15 -1.02 -11.16
C LEU A 433 20.34 -2.43 -10.57
N LEU A 434 20.43 -2.55 -9.25
CA LEU A 434 20.51 -3.84 -8.56
C LEU A 434 19.26 -4.69 -8.80
N LYS A 435 18.08 -4.06 -8.75
CA LYS A 435 16.81 -4.71 -9.07
C LYS A 435 16.77 -5.26 -10.50
N TRP A 436 17.25 -4.48 -11.47
CA TRP A 436 17.39 -4.91 -12.85
C TRP A 436 18.36 -6.08 -12.98
N LYS A 437 19.55 -5.97 -12.37
CA LYS A 437 20.57 -7.03 -12.35
C LYS A 437 20.01 -8.34 -11.79
N ASP A 438 19.34 -8.28 -10.65
CA ASP A 438 18.73 -9.45 -10.02
C ASP A 438 17.64 -10.07 -10.91
N ALA A 439 17.01 -9.28 -11.78
CA ALA A 439 15.95 -9.74 -12.68
C ALA A 439 16.45 -10.47 -13.93
N LEU A 440 17.71 -10.28 -14.34
CA LEU A 440 18.23 -10.81 -15.60
C LEU A 440 18.19 -12.34 -15.69
N ASP A 441 18.50 -13.06 -14.61
CA ASP A 441 18.47 -14.53 -14.62
C ASP A 441 17.05 -15.06 -14.85
N TYR A 442 16.06 -14.42 -14.22
CA TYR A 442 14.66 -14.76 -14.41
C TYR A 442 14.13 -14.32 -15.78
N PHE A 443 14.61 -13.19 -16.30
CA PHE A 443 14.35 -12.76 -17.67
C PHE A 443 14.81 -13.80 -18.67
N LYS A 444 16.05 -14.27 -18.55
CA LYS A 444 16.60 -15.33 -19.41
C LYS A 444 15.78 -16.61 -19.35
N PHE A 445 15.36 -17.03 -18.15
CA PHE A 445 14.48 -18.18 -17.98
C PHE A 445 13.13 -18.00 -18.71
N CYS A 446 12.45 -16.87 -18.52
CA CYS A 446 11.17 -16.57 -19.17
C CYS A 446 11.31 -16.44 -20.69
N LEU A 447 12.38 -15.81 -21.17
CA LEU A 447 12.68 -15.64 -22.58
C LEU A 447 12.88 -16.99 -23.27
N ASN A 448 13.67 -17.89 -22.68
CA ASN A 448 13.88 -19.23 -23.22
C ASN A 448 12.55 -20.00 -23.35
N LYS A 449 11.63 -19.85 -22.38
CA LYS A 449 10.31 -20.49 -22.45
C LYS A 449 9.45 -19.98 -23.61
N ILE A 450 9.54 -18.70 -23.96
CA ILE A 450 8.85 -18.16 -25.13
C ILE A 450 9.53 -18.63 -26.43
N LEU A 451 10.86 -18.66 -26.48
CA LEU A 451 11.62 -19.16 -27.64
C LEU A 451 11.34 -20.65 -27.93
N GLU A 452 11.06 -21.45 -26.90
CA GLU A 452 10.62 -22.85 -27.04
C GLU A 452 9.24 -22.99 -27.75
N ASN A 453 8.38 -21.96 -27.68
CA ASN A 453 7.02 -22.00 -28.22
C ASN A 453 6.96 -21.54 -29.69
N LYS A 454 7.44 -22.40 -30.58
CA LYS A 454 7.51 -22.12 -32.03
C LYS A 454 6.14 -21.83 -32.66
N ASP A 455 5.10 -22.57 -32.28
CA ASP A 455 3.75 -22.40 -32.83
C ASP A 455 3.19 -21.00 -32.58
N LEU A 456 3.43 -20.43 -31.38
CA LEU A 456 3.05 -19.06 -31.06
C LEU A 456 3.81 -18.05 -31.91
N LEU A 457 5.14 -18.18 -31.98
CA LEU A 457 5.99 -17.26 -32.72
C LEU A 457 5.67 -17.25 -34.22
N ASP A 458 5.45 -18.43 -34.81
CA ASP A 458 5.06 -18.60 -36.21
C ASP A 458 3.69 -17.95 -36.47
N LEU A 459 2.71 -18.14 -35.57
CA LEU A 459 1.39 -17.52 -35.69
C LEU A 459 1.46 -15.99 -35.66
N LEU A 460 2.37 -15.43 -34.86
CA LEU A 460 2.62 -14.00 -34.75
C LEU A 460 3.44 -13.44 -35.93
N GLY A 461 4.09 -14.30 -36.71
CA GLY A 461 4.96 -13.92 -37.83
C GLY A 461 6.38 -13.56 -37.40
N TYR A 462 6.84 -14.06 -36.25
CA TYR A 462 8.17 -13.82 -35.69
C TYR A 462 9.14 -14.91 -36.13
N ASN A 463 9.56 -14.85 -37.39
CA ASN A 463 10.55 -15.78 -37.95
C ASN A 463 11.95 -15.44 -37.42
N LEU A 464 12.44 -16.23 -36.46
CA LEU A 464 13.75 -16.06 -35.85
C LEU A 464 14.85 -16.61 -36.78
N SER A 465 15.56 -15.73 -37.48
CA SER A 465 16.78 -16.10 -38.21
C SER A 465 17.94 -16.30 -37.23
N ASP A 466 18.99 -17.00 -37.67
CA ASP A 466 20.20 -17.22 -36.85
C ASP A 466 20.78 -15.90 -36.33
N ALA A 467 20.79 -14.85 -37.17
CA ALA A 467 21.26 -13.51 -36.76
C ALA A 467 20.40 -12.89 -35.64
N ILE A 468 19.06 -12.99 -35.72
CA ILE A 468 18.18 -12.47 -34.68
C ILE A 468 18.35 -13.25 -33.37
N LEU A 469 18.56 -14.58 -33.47
CA LEU A 469 18.83 -15.42 -32.31
C LEU A 469 20.16 -15.03 -31.63
N GLU A 470 21.23 -14.82 -32.41
CA GLU A 470 22.52 -14.33 -31.91
C GLU A 470 22.37 -12.99 -31.18
N ASP A 471 21.64 -12.03 -31.76
CA ASP A 471 21.38 -10.72 -31.12
C ASP A 471 20.59 -10.87 -29.82
N ILE A 472 19.56 -11.74 -29.79
CA ILE A 472 18.76 -12.02 -28.59
C ILE A 472 19.62 -12.66 -27.48
N GLU A 473 20.44 -13.65 -27.83
CA GLU A 473 21.32 -14.36 -26.88
C GLU A 473 22.43 -13.45 -26.34
N GLY A 474 22.94 -12.53 -27.16
CA GLY A 474 23.96 -11.55 -26.79
C GLY A 474 23.44 -10.38 -25.94
N PHE A 475 22.13 -10.10 -25.98
CA PHE A 475 21.54 -8.91 -25.35
C PHE A 475 21.71 -8.87 -23.82
N GLU A 476 21.36 -9.96 -23.13
CA GLU A 476 21.38 -10.04 -21.66
C GLU A 476 22.81 -9.96 -21.07
N PRO A 477 23.80 -10.70 -21.60
CA PRO A 477 25.18 -10.58 -21.15
C PRO A 477 25.75 -9.15 -21.28
N GLU A 478 25.48 -8.47 -22.39
CA GLU A 478 25.91 -7.09 -22.59
C GLU A 478 25.23 -6.13 -21.59
N LEU A 479 23.91 -6.29 -21.40
CA LEU A 479 23.15 -5.50 -20.43
C LEU A 479 23.70 -5.67 -19.01
N ARG A 480 24.05 -6.90 -18.63
CA ARG A 480 24.61 -7.21 -17.31
C ARG A 480 25.91 -6.44 -17.06
N ILE A 481 26.83 -6.46 -18.02
CA ILE A 481 28.11 -5.75 -17.93
C ILE A 481 27.86 -4.25 -17.76
N ARG A 482 27.00 -3.67 -18.61
CA ARG A 482 26.65 -2.24 -18.53
C ARG A 482 26.05 -1.85 -17.18
N ILE A 483 25.19 -2.68 -16.61
CA ILE A 483 24.60 -2.44 -15.27
C ILE A 483 25.69 -2.47 -14.19
N GLU A 484 26.61 -3.43 -14.24
CA GLU A 484 27.70 -3.54 -13.26
C GLU A 484 28.65 -2.34 -13.33
N GLU A 485 29.03 -1.93 -14.53
CA GLU A 485 29.84 -0.73 -14.76
C GLU A 485 29.14 0.54 -14.26
N GLN A 486 27.83 0.69 -14.55
CA GLN A 486 27.06 1.84 -14.09
C GLN A 486 26.91 1.88 -12.57
N ILE A 487 26.69 0.73 -11.91
CA ILE A 487 26.66 0.64 -10.44
C ILE A 487 28.00 1.11 -9.86
N GLN A 488 29.10 0.61 -10.40
CA GLN A 488 30.43 0.96 -9.92
C GLN A 488 30.72 2.46 -10.10
N GLN A 489 30.39 3.02 -11.28
CA GLN A 489 30.54 4.44 -11.56
C GLN A 489 29.68 5.30 -10.63
N ASN A 490 28.42 4.92 -10.42
CA ASN A 490 27.49 5.65 -9.55
C ASN A 490 27.98 5.65 -8.09
N ARG A 491 28.45 4.52 -7.57
CA ARG A 491 29.02 4.43 -6.21
C ARG A 491 30.28 5.26 -6.03
N THR A 492 31.18 5.18 -7.01
CA THR A 492 32.45 5.92 -7.01
C THR A 492 32.17 7.42 -7.00
N ASN A 493 31.29 7.89 -7.89
CA ASN A 493 31.01 9.32 -8.09
C ASN A 493 29.97 9.90 -7.12
N ALA A 494 29.28 9.08 -6.33
CA ALA A 494 28.27 9.56 -5.39
C ALA A 494 28.89 10.50 -4.33
N PRO A 495 28.34 11.69 -4.12
CA PRO A 495 28.77 12.56 -3.03
C PRO A 495 28.33 11.97 -1.68
N LEU A 496 29.10 12.27 -0.64
CA LEU A 496 28.67 11.96 0.73
C LEU A 496 27.44 12.80 1.10
N SER A 497 26.57 12.22 1.92
CA SER A 497 25.35 12.85 2.41
C SER A 497 25.62 13.64 3.69
N ASP A 498 25.38 14.95 3.64
CA ASP A 498 25.54 15.84 4.80
C ASP A 498 24.64 15.41 5.98
N ASN A 499 23.45 14.91 5.69
CA ASN A 499 22.53 14.42 6.71
C ASN A 499 23.10 13.19 7.42
N LYS A 500 23.65 12.23 6.65
CA LYS A 500 24.25 11.03 7.23
C LYS A 500 25.51 11.33 8.04
N ILE A 501 26.34 12.26 7.56
CA ILE A 501 27.51 12.73 8.32
C ILE A 501 27.04 13.38 9.63
N SER A 502 26.06 14.29 9.57
CA SER A 502 25.50 14.95 10.76
C SER A 502 24.93 13.94 11.77
N GLN A 503 24.25 12.91 11.30
CA GLN A 503 23.73 11.84 12.15
C GLN A 503 24.86 11.05 12.82
N PHE A 504 25.90 10.67 12.08
CA PHE A 504 27.09 10.01 12.64
C PHE A 504 27.76 10.87 13.73
N LEU A 505 27.93 12.17 13.48
CA LEU A 505 28.54 13.10 14.45
C LEU A 505 27.69 13.22 15.72
N ALA A 506 26.37 13.40 15.58
CA ALA A 506 25.45 13.52 16.71
C ALA A 506 25.32 12.23 17.53
N SER A 507 25.18 11.08 16.85
CA SER A 507 25.15 9.76 17.49
C SER A 507 26.46 9.50 18.22
N SER A 508 27.61 9.77 17.59
CA SER A 508 28.93 9.62 18.23
C SER A 508 29.09 10.52 19.46
N ALA A 509 28.66 11.79 19.38
CA ALA A 509 28.71 12.72 20.51
C ALA A 509 27.92 12.20 21.70
N THR A 510 26.66 11.82 21.47
CA THR A 510 25.76 11.33 22.52
C THR A 510 26.33 10.07 23.17
N MET A 511 26.73 9.09 22.37
CA MET A 511 27.20 7.80 22.87
C MET A 511 28.52 7.91 23.65
N ILE A 512 29.47 8.70 23.15
CA ILE A 512 30.76 8.90 23.81
C ILE A 512 30.57 9.72 25.10
N ASP A 513 29.73 10.75 25.08
CA ASP A 513 29.46 11.55 26.27
C ASP A 513 28.79 10.73 27.38
N ASP A 514 27.77 9.94 27.01
CA ASP A 514 27.11 9.00 27.91
C ASP A 514 28.09 7.99 28.50
N ALA A 515 29.00 7.44 27.69
CA ALA A 515 30.00 6.47 28.15
C ALA A 515 30.95 7.08 29.19
N PHE A 516 31.45 8.30 28.98
CA PHE A 516 32.26 8.98 29.98
C PHE A 516 31.43 9.39 31.22
N ASN A 517 30.16 9.80 31.04
CA ASN A 517 29.26 10.17 32.13
C ASN A 517 28.95 8.99 33.08
N GLN A 518 28.94 7.75 32.58
CA GLN A 518 28.80 6.55 33.42
C GLN A 518 29.90 6.45 34.50
N TYR A 519 31.08 7.02 34.25
CA TYR A 519 32.20 7.03 35.20
C TYR A 519 32.26 8.27 36.08
N SER A 520 31.32 9.22 35.95
CA SER A 520 31.32 10.48 36.70
C SER A 520 31.34 10.31 38.22
N LEU A 521 30.71 9.23 38.74
CA LEU A 521 30.65 8.92 40.17
C LEU A 521 31.98 8.41 40.76
N ILE A 522 32.90 7.96 39.90
CA ILE A 522 34.20 7.42 40.31
C ILE A 522 35.36 8.36 39.94
N ILE A 523 35.06 9.63 39.69
CA ILE A 523 36.03 10.65 39.31
C ILE A 523 36.13 11.70 40.43
N ASN A 524 37.35 12.05 40.79
CA ASN A 524 37.65 13.10 41.76
C ASN A 524 37.47 14.49 41.15
N LYS A 525 36.89 15.40 41.91
CA LYS A 525 36.65 16.80 41.51
C LYS A 525 37.83 17.72 41.84
N ASP A 526 38.71 17.31 42.76
CA ASP A 526 39.86 18.12 43.18
C ASP A 526 40.95 18.13 42.10
N ASP A 527 41.62 19.26 41.94
CA ASP A 527 42.79 19.37 41.06
C ASP A 527 44.07 19.09 41.84
N PHE A 528 44.55 17.84 41.75
CA PHE A 528 45.81 17.42 42.37
C PHE A 528 46.91 17.12 41.34
N ALA A 529 46.60 17.21 40.05
CA ALA A 529 47.47 16.73 38.98
C ALA A 529 48.77 17.55 38.82
N ASN A 530 48.77 18.79 39.31
CA ASN A 530 49.90 19.72 39.18
C ASN A 530 50.74 19.85 40.46
N ASP A 531 50.18 19.51 41.62
CA ASP A 531 50.79 19.78 42.94
C ASP A 531 51.42 18.53 43.58
N GLU A 532 51.10 17.33 43.07
CA GLU A 532 51.54 16.06 43.64
C GLU A 532 52.13 15.11 42.59
N PRO A 533 53.00 14.16 43.00
CA PRO A 533 53.41 13.07 42.12
C PRO A 533 52.20 12.22 41.71
N VAL A 534 52.04 11.95 40.42
CA VAL A 534 50.89 11.23 39.85
C VAL A 534 51.27 10.09 38.90
N MET A 535 50.37 9.12 38.78
CA MET A 535 50.39 8.04 37.79
C MET A 535 49.36 8.34 36.70
N ARG A 536 49.74 8.23 35.42
CA ARG A 536 48.88 8.56 34.27
C ARG A 536 48.63 7.34 33.39
N PHE A 537 47.38 7.15 32.98
CA PHE A 537 46.97 6.18 31.98
C PHE A 537 46.28 6.93 30.83
N GLY A 538 46.84 6.85 29.63
CA GLY A 538 46.25 7.45 28.44
C GLY A 538 45.28 6.50 27.75
N LEU A 539 44.16 7.03 27.28
CA LEU A 539 43.34 6.41 26.24
C LEU A 539 43.07 7.43 25.13
N ASN A 540 43.00 6.93 23.90
CA ASN A 540 42.82 7.76 22.73
C ASN A 540 41.61 7.28 21.94
N GLY A 541 41.07 8.18 21.12
CA GLY A 541 40.17 7.82 20.04
C GLY A 541 40.85 6.96 18.95
N GLY A 542 40.21 6.83 17.80
CA GLY A 542 40.76 6.08 16.68
C GLY A 542 40.13 6.44 15.34
N SER A 543 40.58 5.72 14.31
CA SER A 543 40.02 5.79 12.96
C SER A 543 39.79 4.39 12.40
N ILE A 544 38.75 4.24 11.58
CA ILE A 544 38.47 3.01 10.83
C ILE A 544 38.11 3.32 9.38
N LEU A 545 38.27 2.32 8.52
CA LEU A 545 37.66 2.31 7.19
C LEU A 545 36.22 1.82 7.28
N PHE A 546 35.34 2.55 6.63
CA PHE A 546 33.95 2.16 6.44
C PHE A 546 33.57 2.24 4.97
N ARG A 547 32.61 1.42 4.57
CA ARG A 547 32.12 1.39 3.19
C ARG A 547 31.49 2.73 2.80
N LYS A 548 31.92 3.31 1.67
CA LYS A 548 31.41 4.62 1.22
C LYS A 548 29.90 4.62 1.04
N GLU A 549 29.32 3.51 0.60
CA GLU A 549 27.88 3.35 0.39
C GLU A 549 27.05 3.61 1.66
N GLY A 550 27.66 3.44 2.84
CA GLY A 550 27.04 3.78 4.11
C GLY A 550 26.68 5.26 4.23
N PHE A 551 27.49 6.14 3.64
CA PHE A 551 27.39 7.59 3.77
C PHE A 551 26.89 8.30 2.50
N THR A 552 26.49 7.57 1.46
CA THR A 552 25.90 8.13 0.23
C THR A 552 24.38 7.93 0.18
N GLU A 553 23.66 8.74 -0.59
CA GLU A 553 22.22 8.54 -0.86
C GLU A 553 21.99 7.65 -2.10
N GLY A 554 20.86 6.94 -2.14
CA GLY A 554 20.41 6.21 -3.34
C GLY A 554 20.96 4.79 -3.54
N ASP A 555 21.72 4.27 -2.57
CA ASP A 555 22.15 2.87 -2.47
C ASP A 555 21.37 2.10 -1.39
N ILE A 556 21.73 0.84 -1.14
CA ILE A 556 21.17 0.02 -0.07
C ILE A 556 21.43 0.69 1.29
N PRO A 557 20.41 0.89 2.15
CA PRO A 557 20.62 1.43 3.48
C PRO A 557 21.56 0.57 4.32
N HIS A 558 22.59 1.20 4.90
CA HIS A 558 23.48 0.55 5.86
C HIS A 558 22.94 0.75 7.28
N LEU A 559 22.62 -0.34 7.97
CA LEU A 559 22.18 -0.28 9.36
C LEU A 559 23.37 0.08 10.27
N ASN A 560 23.10 0.92 11.28
CA ASN A 560 24.05 1.32 12.33
C ASN A 560 25.36 1.96 11.82
N TYR A 561 25.35 2.52 10.60
CA TYR A 561 26.52 3.20 10.03
C TYR A 561 26.99 4.38 10.90
N ASP A 562 26.06 4.97 11.65
CA ASP A 562 26.24 6.15 12.50
C ASP A 562 26.70 5.82 13.94
N SER A 563 26.58 4.56 14.38
CA SER A 563 26.76 4.18 15.80
C SER A 563 27.79 3.09 16.02
N ILE A 564 28.04 2.20 15.04
CA ILE A 564 28.89 1.02 15.22
C ILE A 564 30.33 1.40 15.62
N PHE A 565 30.85 2.50 15.08
CA PHE A 565 32.21 2.91 15.39
C PHE A 565 32.35 3.52 16.79
N ALA A 566 31.40 4.36 17.19
CA ALA A 566 31.35 4.89 18.56
C ALA A 566 31.24 3.75 19.58
N GLN A 567 30.40 2.74 19.32
CA GLN A 567 30.31 1.54 20.18
C GLN A 567 31.65 0.81 20.30
N GLN A 568 32.37 0.66 19.19
CA GLN A 568 33.69 0.04 19.19
C GLN A 568 34.67 0.85 20.06
N ILE A 569 34.74 2.17 19.91
CA ILE A 569 35.60 3.04 20.73
C ILE A 569 35.21 2.94 22.22
N ILE A 570 33.92 2.94 22.54
CA ILE A 570 33.44 2.79 23.92
C ILE A 570 33.92 1.47 24.52
N TYR A 571 33.78 0.37 23.77
CA TYR A 571 34.17 -0.96 24.23
C TYR A 571 35.71 -1.11 24.37
N ASP A 572 36.45 -0.75 23.32
CA ASP A 572 37.89 -1.00 23.21
C ASP A 572 38.74 0.03 23.96
N GLN A 573 38.26 1.27 24.09
CA GLN A 573 39.00 2.35 24.71
C GLN A 573 38.45 2.68 26.10
N ILE A 574 37.21 3.18 26.18
CA ILE A 574 36.65 3.74 27.43
C ILE A 574 36.44 2.63 28.47
N ASN A 575 35.61 1.63 28.14
CA ASN A 575 35.24 0.53 29.05
C ASN A 575 36.40 -0.43 29.30
N ARG A 576 37.46 -0.38 28.50
CA ARG A 576 38.67 -1.18 28.72
C ARG A 576 39.67 -0.45 29.59
N TYR A 577 40.08 0.76 29.22
CA TYR A 577 41.20 1.45 29.89
C TYR A 577 40.79 2.11 31.20
N ILE A 578 39.55 2.62 31.35
CA ILE A 578 39.11 3.19 32.63
C ILE A 578 39.13 2.12 33.73
N PRO A 579 38.51 0.94 33.58
CA PRO A 579 38.61 -0.11 34.58
C PRO A 579 40.03 -0.66 34.76
N ASN A 580 40.82 -0.80 33.68
CA ASN A 580 42.20 -1.25 33.79
C ASN A 580 43.08 -0.26 34.59
N SER A 581 42.76 1.03 34.60
CA SER A 581 43.47 1.99 35.43
C SER A 581 43.35 1.67 36.92
N PHE A 582 42.22 1.11 37.38
CA PHE A 582 42.05 0.64 38.76
C PHE A 582 42.97 -0.55 39.08
N LEU A 583 43.15 -1.47 38.12
CA LEU A 583 44.09 -2.58 38.26
C LEU A 583 45.55 -2.09 38.34
N GLY A 584 45.90 -1.04 37.60
CA GLY A 584 47.21 -0.40 37.69
C GLY A 584 47.37 0.44 38.96
N ALA A 585 46.28 1.03 39.45
CA ALA A 585 46.25 1.89 40.62
C ALA A 585 46.26 1.10 41.94
N ARG A 586 45.83 -0.17 41.97
CA ARG A 586 45.79 -0.96 43.20
C ARG A 586 47.13 -0.95 43.96
N THR A 587 47.06 -0.82 45.27
CA THR A 587 48.23 -0.94 46.16
C THR A 587 48.21 -2.25 46.94
N ARG A 588 47.02 -2.81 47.17
CA ARG A 588 46.81 -4.05 47.92
C ARG A 588 45.79 -4.91 47.19
N ARG A 589 45.99 -6.23 47.21
CA ARG A 589 45.10 -7.20 46.57
C ARG A 589 44.88 -8.38 47.51
N TYR A 590 43.61 -8.72 47.73
CA TYR A 590 43.20 -9.88 48.50
C TYR A 590 42.27 -10.77 47.68
N LEU A 591 42.44 -12.08 47.80
CA LEU A 591 41.57 -13.11 47.23
C LEU A 591 40.79 -13.77 48.36
N ILE A 592 39.49 -13.54 48.43
CA ILE A 592 38.63 -13.98 49.54
C ILE A 592 37.34 -14.64 49.02
N ASP A 593 36.78 -15.52 49.84
CA ASP A 593 35.49 -16.14 49.55
C ASP A 593 34.36 -15.12 49.71
N ARG A 594 33.29 -15.27 48.93
CA ARG A 594 32.12 -14.37 48.96
C ARG A 594 31.48 -14.27 50.36
N GLU A 595 31.52 -15.35 51.12
CA GLU A 595 30.96 -15.44 52.49
C GLU A 595 31.73 -14.59 53.50
N ASN A 596 33.01 -14.28 53.22
CA ASN A 596 33.90 -13.58 54.15
C ASN A 596 33.99 -12.07 53.87
N PHE A 597 33.17 -11.52 52.96
CA PHE A 597 33.22 -10.09 52.63
C PHE A 597 32.91 -9.20 53.82
N GLU A 598 31.88 -9.52 54.62
CA GLU A 598 31.50 -8.70 55.77
C GLU A 598 32.65 -8.55 56.77
N ASP A 599 33.33 -9.67 57.08
CA ASP A 599 34.50 -9.67 57.96
C ASP A 599 35.71 -8.96 57.34
N ALA A 600 35.89 -9.08 56.02
CA ALA A 600 36.91 -8.34 55.30
C ALA A 600 36.69 -6.82 55.37
N PHE A 601 35.46 -6.34 55.17
CA PHE A 601 35.11 -4.92 55.28
C PHE A 601 35.26 -4.39 56.71
N LYS A 602 34.87 -5.19 57.73
CA LYS A 602 35.09 -4.86 59.16
C LYS A 602 36.58 -4.69 59.47
N ARG A 603 37.43 -5.58 58.96
CA ARG A 603 38.89 -5.52 59.14
C ARG A 603 39.54 -4.38 58.37
N LEU A 604 39.02 -4.04 57.19
CA LEU A 604 39.43 -2.84 56.44
C LEU A 604 39.09 -1.54 57.19
N LYS A 605 38.21 -1.59 58.21
CA LYS A 605 37.58 -0.42 58.85
C LYS A 605 36.87 0.46 57.82
N TYR A 606 36.07 -0.17 56.96
CA TYR A 606 35.26 0.54 55.98
C TYR A 606 34.31 1.52 56.67
N ASP A 607 34.26 2.73 56.13
CA ASP A 607 33.40 3.83 56.57
C ASP A 607 32.78 4.44 55.31
N LYS A 608 31.46 4.30 55.17
CA LYS A 608 30.68 4.76 54.01
C LYS A 608 30.80 6.27 53.74
N GLU A 609 31.09 7.07 54.77
CA GLU A 609 31.25 8.51 54.60
C GLU A 609 32.60 8.84 53.94
N LYS A 610 33.63 8.05 54.23
CA LYS A 610 35.02 8.30 53.80
C LYS A 610 35.47 7.44 52.61
N HIS A 611 34.88 6.26 52.42
CA HIS A 611 35.30 5.27 51.45
C HIS A 611 34.23 5.03 50.40
N LEU A 612 34.64 4.44 49.27
CA LEU A 612 33.79 4.08 48.14
C LEU A 612 34.04 2.63 47.73
N ILE A 613 33.01 1.96 47.24
CA ILE A 613 33.10 0.61 46.67
C ILE A 613 32.74 0.69 45.19
N VAL A 614 33.65 0.23 44.33
CA VAL A 614 33.46 0.16 42.88
C VAL A 614 33.58 -1.29 42.44
N GLY A 615 32.48 -1.86 41.93
CA GLY A 615 32.42 -3.23 41.44
C GLY A 615 32.42 -3.27 39.91
N PHE A 616 33.41 -3.94 39.32
CA PHE A 616 33.47 -4.18 37.88
C PHE A 616 33.00 -5.59 37.53
N GLY A 617 31.94 -5.68 36.72
CA GLY A 617 31.36 -6.94 36.27
C GLY A 617 30.90 -7.82 37.43
N PHE A 618 30.35 -7.20 38.49
CA PHE A 618 29.85 -7.87 39.68
C PHE A 618 28.34 -8.12 39.56
N PHE A 619 27.91 -9.38 39.66
CA PHE A 619 26.50 -9.78 39.55
C PHE A 619 25.99 -10.33 40.90
N ASP A 620 24.78 -9.92 41.32
CA ASP A 620 24.17 -10.29 42.61
C ASP A 620 23.71 -11.76 42.69
N ASN A 621 23.84 -12.50 41.59
CA ASN A 621 23.37 -13.88 41.48
C ASN A 621 24.09 -14.77 42.51
N GLY A 622 23.37 -15.15 43.58
CA GLY A 622 23.81 -16.09 44.60
C GLY A 622 23.91 -15.57 46.04
N LEU A 623 23.54 -14.33 46.34
CA LEU A 623 23.40 -13.85 47.72
C LEU A 623 21.95 -14.10 48.22
N VAL A 624 21.79 -14.72 49.38
CA VAL A 624 20.47 -14.95 50.03
C VAL A 624 19.97 -13.66 50.71
N GLU A 625 20.90 -12.86 51.24
CA GLU A 625 20.71 -11.49 51.74
C GLU A 625 21.85 -10.63 51.20
N ILE A 626 21.54 -9.41 50.72
CA ILE A 626 22.53 -8.45 50.23
C ILE A 626 22.95 -7.59 51.44
N PRO A 627 24.21 -7.65 51.89
CA PRO A 627 24.67 -6.78 52.99
C PRO A 627 24.52 -5.30 52.66
N ASP A 628 24.18 -4.46 53.65
CA ASP A 628 23.93 -3.01 53.49
C ASP A 628 25.03 -2.27 52.71
N PHE A 629 26.29 -2.67 52.86
CA PHE A 629 27.41 -2.02 52.15
C PHE A 629 27.45 -2.31 50.64
N PHE A 630 26.72 -3.31 50.13
CA PHE A 630 26.57 -3.57 48.69
C PHE A 630 25.45 -2.75 48.04
N GLU A 631 24.58 -2.10 48.82
CA GLU A 631 23.54 -1.19 48.32
C GLU A 631 24.18 0.09 47.75
N ASP A 632 25.19 0.63 48.43
CA ASP A 632 25.90 1.87 48.03
C ASP A 632 27.04 1.63 47.00
N MET A 633 27.19 0.40 46.50
CA MET A 633 28.26 0.05 45.56
C MET A 633 27.99 0.61 44.16
N ILE A 634 28.98 1.29 43.59
CA ILE A 634 28.94 1.70 42.19
C ILE A 634 29.25 0.50 41.30
N ARG A 635 28.30 0.14 40.44
CA ARG A 635 28.38 -1.04 39.57
C ARG A 635 28.70 -0.59 38.14
N LEU A 636 29.84 -1.06 37.64
CA LEU A 636 30.33 -0.74 36.32
C LEU A 636 30.65 -2.02 35.55
N THR A 637 30.64 -1.93 34.23
CA THR A 637 31.02 -3.05 33.36
C THR A 637 32.49 -2.96 32.98
N SER A 638 33.11 -4.10 32.70
CA SER A 638 34.47 -4.17 32.15
C SER A 638 34.54 -5.38 31.19
N PRO A 639 35.08 -5.22 29.98
CA PRO A 639 35.26 -6.32 29.05
C PRO A 639 36.47 -7.20 29.40
N VAL A 640 37.36 -6.73 30.28
CA VAL A 640 38.64 -7.39 30.58
C VAL A 640 38.56 -8.28 31.81
N PHE A 641 37.76 -7.91 32.81
CA PHE A 641 37.66 -8.64 34.07
C PHE A 641 36.26 -8.48 34.70
N SER A 642 35.88 -9.47 35.51
CA SER A 642 34.58 -9.54 36.17
C SER A 642 34.73 -10.01 37.62
N ASN A 643 33.74 -9.72 38.47
CA ASN A 643 33.70 -10.08 39.90
C ASN A 643 34.90 -9.53 40.70
N VAL A 644 35.29 -8.29 40.43
CA VAL A 644 36.35 -7.58 41.15
C VAL A 644 35.77 -6.34 41.83
N LEU A 645 36.07 -6.18 43.11
CA LEU A 645 35.71 -5.01 43.90
C LEU A 645 36.95 -4.17 44.19
N PHE A 646 36.81 -2.86 44.07
CA PHE A 646 37.80 -1.90 44.54
C PHE A 646 37.20 -1.10 45.69
N VAL A 647 37.93 -1.02 46.79
CA VAL A 647 37.60 -0.23 47.97
C VAL A 647 38.69 0.79 48.17
N LEU A 648 38.32 2.07 48.26
CA LEU A 648 39.27 3.18 48.35
C LEU A 648 38.67 4.40 49.05
N PRO A 649 39.50 5.28 49.65
CA PRO A 649 39.06 6.59 50.11
C PRO A 649 38.52 7.45 48.96
N LYS A 650 37.49 8.26 49.22
CA LYS A 650 36.94 9.19 48.21
C LYS A 650 37.97 10.22 47.72
N THR A 651 38.96 10.57 48.56
CA THR A 651 40.08 11.47 48.22
C THR A 651 41.06 10.89 47.21
N ASP A 652 41.10 9.57 47.09
CA ASP A 652 42.06 8.82 46.27
C ASP A 652 41.48 8.41 44.91
N LEU A 653 40.27 8.85 44.60
CA LEU A 653 39.65 8.65 43.28
C LEU A 653 40.50 9.29 42.17
N PRO A 654 40.51 8.69 40.97
CA PRO A 654 41.22 9.24 39.83
C PRO A 654 40.52 10.49 39.31
N ARG A 655 41.26 11.35 38.61
CA ARG A 655 40.69 12.40 37.77
C ARG A 655 40.86 12.02 36.30
N ILE A 656 39.91 12.43 35.45
CA ILE A 656 40.09 12.34 33.98
C ILE A 656 40.29 13.75 33.44
N ASN A 657 41.42 13.94 32.75
CA ASN A 657 41.71 15.17 32.02
C ASN A 657 41.57 14.91 30.52
N HIS A 658 41.15 15.93 29.79
CA HIS A 658 40.97 15.89 28.34
C HIS A 658 41.89 16.92 27.66
N PRO A 659 43.17 16.60 27.42
CA PRO A 659 44.09 17.49 26.72
C PRO A 659 43.61 17.84 25.31
N ASP A 660 44.03 19.00 24.80
CA ASP A 660 43.81 19.38 23.41
C ASP A 660 44.61 18.49 22.45
N LEU A 661 44.03 18.22 21.28
CA LEU A 661 44.73 17.60 20.16
C LEU A 661 45.69 18.60 19.49
N LYS A 662 46.70 18.08 18.79
CA LYS A 662 47.62 18.93 18.02
C LYS A 662 46.87 19.62 16.88
N ALA A 663 47.12 20.92 16.68
CA ALA A 663 46.46 21.70 15.63
C ALA A 663 46.68 21.12 14.22
N ASP A 664 47.86 20.54 13.96
CA ASP A 664 48.18 19.87 12.69
C ASP A 664 47.28 18.65 12.45
N GLU A 665 47.01 17.87 13.49
CA GLU A 665 46.16 16.67 13.43
C GLU A 665 44.69 17.05 13.19
N ILE A 666 44.20 18.11 13.86
CA ILE A 666 42.85 18.65 13.64
C ILE A 666 42.66 19.09 12.18
N LYS A 667 43.66 19.79 11.62
CA LYS A 667 43.60 20.28 10.25
C LYS A 667 43.71 19.15 9.23
N GLU A 668 44.63 18.22 9.44
CA GLU A 668 44.90 17.10 8.52
C GLU A 668 43.69 16.16 8.41
N LEU A 669 43.10 15.81 9.56
CA LEU A 669 41.96 14.90 9.65
C LEU A 669 40.60 15.61 9.59
N ARG A 670 40.59 16.92 9.28
CA ARG A 670 39.38 17.75 9.13
C ARG A 670 38.40 17.55 10.30
N LEU A 671 38.94 17.57 11.51
CA LEU A 671 38.22 17.19 12.74
C LEU A 671 37.25 18.29 13.18
N GLU A 672 35.99 17.93 13.42
CA GLU A 672 34.96 18.81 13.96
C GLU A 672 34.73 18.52 15.46
N PRO A 673 34.64 19.56 16.32
CA PRO A 673 34.39 19.35 17.74
C PRO A 673 32.95 18.87 17.94
N ILE A 674 32.79 17.67 18.50
CA ILE A 674 31.48 17.06 18.79
C ILE A 674 31.12 17.08 20.27
N ILE A 675 32.11 17.10 21.16
CA ILE A 675 31.93 17.34 22.61
C ILE A 675 33.00 18.35 23.05
N PRO A 676 32.71 19.66 22.96
CA PRO A 676 33.69 20.71 23.23
C PRO A 676 34.27 20.63 24.66
N ASP A 677 33.45 20.34 25.66
CA ASP A 677 33.88 20.30 27.08
C ASP A 677 34.90 19.18 27.38
N ARG A 678 35.02 18.19 26.48
CA ARG A 678 35.90 17.03 26.62
C ARG A 678 36.90 16.90 25.48
N ASN A 679 37.04 17.94 24.65
CA ASN A 679 37.95 17.93 23.50
C ASN A 679 37.80 16.68 22.62
N VAL A 680 36.54 16.25 22.39
CA VAL A 680 36.24 15.14 21.49
C VAL A 680 35.85 15.68 20.13
N TYR A 681 36.52 15.15 19.12
CA TYR A 681 36.33 15.53 17.73
C TYR A 681 35.95 14.31 16.88
N ALA A 682 35.29 14.54 15.76
CA ALA A 682 35.03 13.50 14.78
C ALA A 682 35.08 14.03 13.35
N SER A 683 35.28 13.12 12.39
CA SER A 683 35.22 13.45 10.97
C SER A 683 34.87 12.24 10.11
N VAL A 684 34.36 12.53 8.91
CA VAL A 684 34.11 11.56 7.84
C VAL A 684 34.81 12.08 6.58
N ILE A 685 35.78 11.33 6.07
CA ILE A 685 36.57 11.73 4.90
C ILE A 685 36.37 10.73 3.77
N ASP A 686 36.00 11.20 2.58
CA ASP A 686 35.95 10.39 1.37
C ASP A 686 37.36 10.10 0.84
N LEU A 687 37.84 8.86 0.99
CA LEU A 687 39.17 8.48 0.53
C LEU A 687 39.22 8.27 -0.99
N ASN A 688 38.09 8.26 -1.70
CA ASN A 688 38.07 8.15 -3.15
C ASN A 688 38.64 9.42 -3.82
N LEU A 689 38.45 10.59 -3.21
CA LEU A 689 38.88 11.86 -3.79
C LEU A 689 40.42 11.97 -3.88
N ASP A 690 40.92 12.49 -5.00
CA ASP A 690 42.37 12.62 -5.24
C ASP A 690 43.08 13.52 -4.21
N GLU A 691 42.37 14.53 -3.69
CA GLU A 691 42.85 15.38 -2.59
C GLU A 691 43.18 14.60 -1.31
N ASN A 692 42.61 13.41 -1.12
CA ASN A 692 42.81 12.55 0.04
C ASN A 692 43.77 11.38 -0.25
N SER A 693 44.51 11.44 -1.35
CA SER A 693 45.44 10.38 -1.78
C SER A 693 46.53 10.05 -0.75
N GLU A 694 47.05 11.05 -0.02
CA GLU A 694 48.03 10.83 1.05
C GLU A 694 47.42 10.05 2.24
N LEU A 695 46.19 10.38 2.64
CA LEU A 695 45.45 9.65 3.68
C LEU A 695 45.13 8.22 3.21
N ARG A 696 44.70 8.07 1.95
CA ARG A 696 44.41 6.78 1.33
C ARG A 696 45.62 5.84 1.35
N GLN A 697 46.83 6.36 1.08
CA GLN A 697 48.05 5.55 1.10
C GLN A 697 48.37 4.94 2.47
N ARG A 698 47.97 5.59 3.57
CA ARG A 698 48.18 5.06 4.94
C ARG A 698 47.39 3.78 5.21
N TRP A 699 46.34 3.55 4.44
CA TRP A 699 45.45 2.39 4.57
C TRP A 699 45.78 1.24 3.61
N ASN A 700 46.75 1.40 2.71
CA ASN A 700 47.14 0.39 1.71
C ASN A 700 47.74 -0.91 2.30
N THR A 701 47.88 -1.01 3.62
CA THR A 701 48.36 -2.20 4.34
C THR A 701 47.24 -3.17 4.75
N ASN A 702 45.97 -2.82 4.57
CA ASN A 702 44.83 -3.66 4.93
C ASN A 702 44.39 -4.54 3.74
N GLU A 703 44.66 -5.85 3.79
CA GLU A 703 44.36 -6.80 2.70
C GLU A 703 42.86 -7.01 2.41
N ASN A 704 41.97 -6.59 3.32
CA ASN A 704 40.55 -6.95 3.28
C ASN A 704 39.59 -5.84 2.81
N GLN A 705 40.07 -4.60 2.60
CA GLN A 705 39.22 -3.48 2.18
C GLN A 705 39.96 -2.57 1.21
N ASN A 706 39.29 -2.18 0.12
CA ASN A 706 39.83 -1.24 -0.86
C ASN A 706 39.69 0.21 -0.35
N PRO A 707 40.79 0.92 -0.03
CA PRO A 707 40.71 2.29 0.48
C PRO A 707 40.11 3.28 -0.54
N ALA A 708 40.18 2.99 -1.84
CA ALA A 708 39.61 3.85 -2.88
C ALA A 708 38.07 3.80 -2.93
N GLU A 709 37.44 2.82 -2.28
CA GLU A 709 35.98 2.64 -2.24
C GLU A 709 35.41 2.88 -0.83
N SER A 710 36.18 3.52 0.05
CA SER A 710 35.89 3.64 1.47
C SER A 710 35.88 5.10 1.93
N VAL A 711 35.22 5.34 3.06
CA VAL A 711 35.36 6.55 3.86
C VAL A 711 36.20 6.24 5.10
N GLN A 712 37.00 7.20 5.53
CA GLN A 712 37.64 7.16 6.84
C GLN A 712 36.70 7.80 7.87
N LEU A 713 36.32 7.02 8.88
CA LEU A 713 35.64 7.53 10.07
C LEU A 713 36.68 7.78 11.14
N THR A 714 36.63 8.94 11.78
CA THR A 714 37.52 9.29 12.89
C THR A 714 36.71 9.80 14.07
N ILE A 715 37.00 9.28 15.25
CA ILE A 715 36.58 9.84 16.54
C ILE A 715 37.87 10.03 17.32
N ALA A 716 38.31 11.28 17.46
CA ALA A 716 39.61 11.63 18.02
C ALA A 716 39.44 12.38 19.34
N PHE A 717 40.14 11.89 20.36
CA PHE A 717 40.30 12.55 21.65
C PHE A 717 41.53 11.95 22.33
N ILE A 718 42.08 12.68 23.30
CA ILE A 718 43.03 12.17 24.27
C ILE A 718 42.36 12.32 25.64
N ALA A 719 42.34 11.25 26.42
CA ALA A 719 41.93 11.32 27.81
C ALA A 719 43.02 10.70 28.70
N GLU A 720 43.38 11.41 29.75
CA GLU A 720 44.36 10.97 30.74
C GLU A 720 43.67 10.68 32.06
N ILE A 721 43.74 9.43 32.50
CA ILE A 721 43.29 9.02 33.84
C ILE A 721 44.46 9.19 34.80
N ILE A 722 44.30 10.08 35.77
CA ILE A 722 45.35 10.53 36.68
C ILE A 722 45.04 10.05 38.08
N TRP A 723 45.97 9.31 38.68
CA TRP A 723 45.91 8.83 40.05
C TRP A 723 47.01 9.47 40.89
N ARG A 724 46.75 9.77 42.17
CA ARG A 724 47.81 10.16 43.11
C ARG A 724 48.84 9.04 43.22
N GLN A 725 50.13 9.35 43.27
CA GLN A 725 51.15 8.32 43.45
C GLN A 725 51.03 7.65 44.84
N ASN A 726 50.75 8.46 45.86
CA ASN A 726 50.44 8.01 47.21
C ASN A 726 48.92 7.89 47.35
N ARG A 727 48.40 6.67 47.22
CA ARG A 727 46.97 6.33 47.28
C ARG A 727 46.78 5.00 47.99
N ASP A 728 45.59 4.73 48.51
CA ASP A 728 45.24 3.45 49.11
C ASP A 728 44.05 2.80 48.40
N VAL A 729 44.35 1.96 47.41
CA VAL A 729 43.34 1.29 46.58
C VAL A 729 43.42 -0.21 46.84
N VAL A 730 42.40 -0.75 47.50
CA VAL A 730 42.31 -2.17 47.86
C VAL A 730 41.47 -2.91 46.83
N GLN A 731 42.06 -3.89 46.17
CA GLN A 731 41.35 -4.82 45.30
C GLN A 731 40.94 -6.07 46.07
N LEU A 732 39.64 -6.38 46.06
CA LEU A 732 39.09 -7.64 46.58
C LEU A 732 38.58 -8.49 45.40
N ASN A 733 39.18 -9.66 45.24
CA ASN A 733 38.75 -10.65 44.27
C ASN A 733 37.91 -11.74 44.94
N ILE A 734 36.88 -12.17 44.24
CA ILE A 734 36.10 -13.34 44.64
C ILE A 734 36.78 -14.60 44.13
N THR A 735 36.97 -15.58 45.02
CA THR A 735 37.41 -16.93 44.64
C THR A 735 36.40 -17.62 43.74
N SER A 736 36.86 -18.15 42.62
CA SER A 736 36.05 -18.95 41.71
C SER A 736 36.49 -20.42 41.75
N PRO A 737 35.56 -21.38 41.88
CA PRO A 737 35.89 -22.80 41.74
C PRO A 737 36.23 -23.19 40.30
N LEU A 738 35.99 -22.28 39.33
CA LEU A 738 36.14 -22.53 37.89
C LEU A 738 37.44 -21.93 37.31
N ARG A 739 38.16 -21.08 38.05
CA ARG A 739 39.37 -20.39 37.55
C ARG A 739 40.43 -20.30 38.65
N GLU A 740 41.68 -20.63 38.32
CA GLU A 740 42.83 -20.40 39.20
C GLU A 740 43.15 -18.90 39.28
N GLN A 741 43.09 -18.30 40.48
CA GLN A 741 43.19 -16.84 40.69
C GLN A 741 44.31 -16.42 41.65
N GLY A 742 45.14 -17.37 42.08
CA GLY A 742 46.20 -17.22 43.07
C GLY A 742 45.89 -17.93 44.40
N ILE A 743 46.73 -17.70 45.41
CA ILE A 743 46.55 -18.25 46.76
C ILE A 743 45.50 -17.40 47.50
N LYS A 744 44.52 -18.06 48.11
CA LYS A 744 43.51 -17.43 48.95
C LYS A 744 44.15 -16.80 50.19
N ASN A 745 43.74 -15.57 50.52
CA ASN A 745 44.23 -14.86 51.69
C ASN A 745 43.45 -15.26 52.95
N ASP A 746 44.14 -15.27 54.09
CA ASP A 746 43.49 -15.39 55.39
C ASP A 746 42.96 -14.02 55.82
N LEU A 747 41.88 -14.00 56.60
CA LEU A 747 41.28 -12.76 57.10
C LEU A 747 42.26 -11.94 57.96
N SER A 748 43.27 -12.57 58.58
CA SER A 748 44.34 -11.89 59.31
C SER A 748 45.24 -11.03 58.44
N ASP A 749 45.30 -11.29 57.14
CA ASP A 749 46.19 -10.60 56.20
C ASP A 749 45.64 -9.22 55.80
N ILE A 750 44.36 -8.95 56.09
CA ILE A 750 43.67 -7.73 55.71
C ILE A 750 44.07 -6.59 56.64
N VAL A 751 44.83 -5.64 56.10
CA VAL A 751 45.29 -4.42 56.79
C VAL A 751 44.23 -3.31 56.69
N PRO A 752 43.87 -2.61 57.80
CA PRO A 752 42.91 -1.50 57.76
C PRO A 752 43.39 -0.30 56.94
N PHE A 753 42.46 0.55 56.47
CA PHE A 753 42.81 1.88 55.97
C PHE A 753 43.48 2.71 57.07
N LYS A 754 44.48 3.54 56.71
CA LYS A 754 45.11 4.46 57.66
C LYS A 754 44.08 5.50 58.10
N THR A 755 43.88 5.65 59.40
CA THR A 755 43.05 6.74 59.94
C THR A 755 43.73 8.06 59.61
N ILE A 756 43.10 8.90 58.79
CA ILE A 756 43.49 10.31 58.66
C ILE A 756 42.98 10.99 59.93
N GLU A 757 43.81 11.05 60.96
CA GLU A 757 43.66 12.06 62.02
C GLU A 757 44.17 13.38 61.43
N ASN A 758 43.33 14.41 61.49
CA ASN A 758 43.69 15.78 61.11
C ASN A 758 44.88 16.23 61.96
N ASP A 759 45.99 16.59 61.31
CA ASP A 759 46.92 17.60 61.84
C ASP A 759 46.53 18.97 61.27
#